data_AF-A0A8H3GVL6-F1
#
_entry.id   AF-A0A8H3GVL6-F1
#
_cell.length_a   1.000
_cell.length_b   1.000
_cell.length_c   1.000
_cell.angle_alpha   90.00
_cell.angle_beta   90.00
_cell.angle_gamma   90.00
#
_symmetry.space_group_name_H-M   'P 1'
#
loop_
_entity.id
_entity.type
_entity.pdbx_description
1 polymer ?
#
loop_
_entity_poly.entity_id
_entity_poly.type
_entity_poly.pdbx_seq_one_letter_code
_entity_poly.pdbx_strand_id
1 'polypeptide(L)'
;MHVGYKYPPVSTPSCPTCSLNEFEMSTAPQRIPAYVLIIAINGHNLFAPEPDAYRLRETLVQIGIPEYAIQLLIGAHATRNAIIHHLRNIATNPNILKDAPIIIYFAGHGVQQRFPIPGLGTINAECIIPFDTLSSGNQVLPIPDITISALLGEIAKEKGDQIMLLLDCCHSGSGSRDSDNESRGKLPDGLLNIDGEEFKNEDGDIWASFLRENGSADVGPKSRSIATSSPGSLRYQGIKSHTLIASCREYEESFEYSKSGQAPTGVFTSALIDAFHDCQETGMIWDVTYTGFFFRLKSFMNDDIQGLQRQFGRDKFNQTPQLEGYNLERRVFATPALPHRDHAIAPITATGRPDHYIIPVSSLAGVRPDSEFEVYDYSQGQPRTKGRFRVSAIDEARGSTTIVGSGQNPRLSPDAYAVLCILPPPLYIELSPHLYQIWTSPDFQSDLGKRLNANYPVDRFIALVRPGQASKLRVSPSASTGGIKIEPTDGRSRSIALRDQRASRLSDALAKAVMFYYHLERQVVVPRNDTPFELQAFELIDSVPNDIHYRSILVPDSRRSINFSPNEETRIYHSNAHFGLYLKNRTSYSYYIYIFYFDPNDFSITPIYLPPTDMPSVPKEGELTIGYGNNGAPPLTFTVAPGLTTDPGFFKIFYSTSPSEVGTIKQKGVDPNQRGTPRPGTPYYQPTSPSYGSVLYPIAVFSRPPGSRH
;
A
#
# COMPACT_ATOMS: atom_id res chain seq x y z
N MET A 1 69.64 40.10 -23.15
CA MET A 1 69.05 39.70 -24.45
C MET A 1 68.12 38.52 -24.22
N HIS A 2 67.00 38.52 -24.96
CA HIS A 2 66.04 37.42 -25.22
C HIS A 2 64.80 37.22 -24.31
N VAL A 3 63.73 37.94 -24.71
CA VAL A 3 62.38 37.52 -25.13
C VAL A 3 61.70 36.31 -24.46
N GLY A 4 60.47 36.51 -23.96
CA GLY A 4 59.47 35.48 -23.69
C GLY A 4 58.05 36.06 -23.51
N TYR A 5 57.09 35.57 -24.29
CA TYR A 5 55.74 36.09 -24.56
C TYR A 5 54.79 36.19 -23.34
N LYS A 6 53.97 37.26 -23.27
CA LYS A 6 52.76 37.33 -22.43
C LYS A 6 51.51 37.39 -23.32
N TYR A 7 50.64 36.39 -23.24
CA TYR A 7 49.28 36.45 -23.78
C TYR A 7 48.35 37.20 -22.81
N PRO A 8 47.37 37.99 -23.29
CA PRO A 8 46.36 38.62 -22.45
C PRO A 8 45.26 37.61 -22.05
N PRO A 9 44.54 37.83 -20.93
CA PRO A 9 43.50 36.91 -20.47
C PRO A 9 42.25 37.02 -21.35
N VAL A 10 41.70 35.87 -21.74
CA VAL A 10 40.38 35.73 -22.37
C VAL A 10 39.31 35.92 -21.30
N SER A 11 38.44 36.90 -21.50
CA SER A 11 37.25 37.16 -20.68
C SER A 11 36.23 36.02 -20.83
N THR A 12 35.97 35.29 -19.76
CA THR A 12 34.80 34.41 -19.61
C THR A 12 33.62 35.22 -19.08
N PRO A 13 32.39 35.09 -19.62
CA PRO A 13 31.23 35.71 -19.02
C PRO A 13 30.87 34.99 -17.72
N SER A 14 30.82 35.77 -16.64
CA SER A 14 30.43 35.34 -15.30
C SER A 14 28.98 34.85 -15.28
N CYS A 15 28.80 33.57 -14.98
CA CYS A 15 27.52 32.97 -14.63
C CYS A 15 27.10 33.49 -13.25
N PRO A 16 25.92 34.12 -13.06
CA PRO A 16 25.50 34.56 -11.75
C PRO A 16 25.03 33.35 -10.93
N THR A 17 25.83 33.00 -9.92
CA THR A 17 25.44 32.11 -8.83
C THR A 17 24.19 32.67 -8.15
N CYS A 18 23.02 32.07 -8.40
CA CYS A 18 21.83 32.31 -7.58
C CYS A 18 21.96 31.49 -6.30
N SER A 19 22.33 32.15 -5.20
CA SER A 19 22.12 31.65 -3.85
C SER A 19 20.62 31.53 -3.59
N LEU A 20 20.15 30.31 -3.36
CA LEU A 20 18.79 29.98 -2.95
C LEU A 20 18.63 30.28 -1.45
N ASN A 21 18.22 31.51 -1.11
CA ASN A 21 17.73 31.84 0.22
C ASN A 21 16.22 32.09 0.16
N GLU A 22 15.51 31.40 1.05
CA GLU A 22 14.18 31.68 1.63
C GLU A 22 13.04 32.04 0.66
N PHE A 23 12.19 31.04 0.36
CA PHE A 23 10.88 31.23 -0.28
C PHE A 23 9.77 31.13 0.79
N GLU A 24 9.01 32.21 1.03
CA GLU A 24 7.84 32.20 1.91
C GLU A 24 6.59 31.62 1.22
N MET A 25 5.88 30.72 1.91
CA MET A 25 4.63 30.08 1.46
C MET A 25 3.39 30.79 2.09
N SER A 26 2.31 30.94 1.32
CA SER A 26 1.04 31.56 1.77
C SER A 26 0.13 30.54 2.48
N THR A 27 -0.39 30.89 3.67
CA THR A 27 -1.08 29.97 4.61
C THR A 27 -2.59 30.25 4.75
N ALA A 28 -3.42 29.38 4.17
CA ALA A 28 -4.78 29.10 4.66
C ALA A 28 -4.86 27.61 4.98
N PRO A 29 -5.45 27.18 6.11
CA PRO A 29 -5.47 25.76 6.48
C PRO A 29 -6.32 24.96 5.49
N GLN A 30 -5.67 23.99 4.85
CA GLN A 30 -6.25 23.10 3.86
C GLN A 30 -7.23 22.13 4.55
N ARG A 31 -8.43 21.93 4.00
CA ARG A 31 -9.44 21.01 4.56
C ARG A 31 -9.06 19.55 4.27
N ILE A 32 -9.15 18.68 5.27
CA ILE A 32 -8.90 17.24 5.14
C ILE A 32 -10.21 16.51 4.75
N PRO A 33 -10.30 15.92 3.54
CA PRO A 33 -11.51 15.25 3.08
C PRO A 33 -11.58 13.80 3.59
N ALA A 34 -11.53 13.62 4.91
CA ALA A 34 -11.65 12.32 5.58
C ALA A 34 -13.04 12.09 6.16
N TYR A 35 -13.46 10.83 6.26
CA TYR A 35 -14.63 10.41 7.03
C TYR A 35 -14.18 9.72 8.31
N VAL A 36 -14.85 9.98 9.43
CA VAL A 36 -14.48 9.45 10.74
C VAL A 36 -15.68 8.82 11.43
N LEU A 37 -15.52 7.61 11.95
CA LEU A 37 -16.43 6.97 12.90
C LEU A 37 -15.69 6.74 14.22
N ILE A 38 -16.17 7.36 15.30
CA ILE A 38 -15.61 7.21 16.65
C ILE A 38 -16.63 6.44 17.50
N ILE A 39 -16.21 5.30 18.03
CA ILE A 39 -17.01 4.44 18.90
C ILE A 39 -16.35 4.41 20.27
N ALA A 40 -17.07 4.76 21.32
CA ALA A 40 -16.51 4.79 22.67
C ALA A 40 -17.52 4.36 23.73
N ILE A 41 -17.10 3.47 24.62
CA ILE A 41 -17.98 2.82 25.60
C ILE A 41 -17.30 2.84 26.97
N ASN A 42 -17.88 3.59 27.92
CA ASN A 42 -17.55 3.43 29.33
C ASN A 42 -18.26 2.21 29.92
N GLY A 43 -17.70 1.65 30.99
CA GLY A 43 -18.33 0.56 31.73
C GLY A 43 -17.33 -0.26 32.53
N HIS A 44 -17.80 -0.93 33.59
CA HIS A 44 -16.99 -1.84 34.43
C HIS A 44 -15.56 -1.35 34.71
N ASN A 45 -15.45 -0.21 35.42
CA ASN A 45 -14.17 0.42 35.81
C ASN A 45 -13.31 0.97 34.65
N LEU A 46 -13.88 1.22 33.48
CA LEU A 46 -13.32 2.11 32.45
C LEU A 46 -14.08 3.43 32.41
N PHE A 47 -13.35 4.54 32.47
CA PHE A 47 -13.91 5.89 32.54
C PHE A 47 -13.36 6.83 31.44
N ALA A 48 -12.24 6.48 30.81
CA ALA A 48 -11.58 7.28 29.79
C ALA A 48 -12.22 7.25 28.38
N PRO A 49 -12.79 6.12 27.87
CA PRO A 49 -13.23 6.03 26.48
C PRO A 49 -14.13 7.17 25.99
N GLU A 50 -15.18 7.51 26.75
CA GLU A 50 -16.11 8.56 26.31
C GLU A 50 -15.49 9.97 26.35
N PRO A 51 -14.80 10.41 27.44
CA PRO A 51 -14.00 11.64 27.42
C PRO A 51 -12.97 11.70 26.28
N ASP A 52 -12.29 10.59 25.99
CA ASP A 52 -11.31 10.46 24.91
C ASP A 52 -11.94 10.69 23.53
N ALA A 53 -13.13 10.12 23.28
CA ALA A 53 -13.86 10.33 22.03
C ALA A 53 -14.17 11.81 21.75
N TYR A 54 -14.57 12.57 22.77
CA TYR A 54 -14.83 14.00 22.62
C TYR A 54 -13.55 14.79 22.33
N ARG A 55 -12.45 14.51 23.04
CA ARG A 55 -11.15 15.14 22.78
C ARG A 55 -10.63 14.82 21.39
N LEU A 56 -10.70 13.55 20.98
CA LEU A 56 -10.27 13.13 19.64
C LEU A 56 -11.10 13.83 18.56
N ARG A 57 -12.42 13.94 18.73
CA ARG A 57 -13.27 14.72 17.81
C ARG A 57 -12.80 16.17 17.69
N GLU A 58 -12.54 16.84 18.81
CA GLU A 58 -12.08 18.23 18.82
C GLU A 58 -10.74 18.37 18.09
N THR A 59 -9.77 17.50 18.37
CA THR A 59 -8.48 17.45 17.67
C THR A 59 -8.65 17.23 16.17
N LEU A 60 -9.50 16.29 15.75
CA LEU A 60 -9.76 16.00 14.34
C LEU A 60 -10.38 17.20 13.60
N VAL A 61 -11.26 17.95 14.26
CA VAL A 61 -11.79 19.21 13.71
C VAL A 61 -10.69 20.27 13.59
N GLN A 62 -9.82 20.40 14.59
CA GLN A 62 -8.73 21.37 14.60
C GLN A 62 -7.67 21.12 13.51
N ILE A 63 -7.38 19.85 13.19
CA ILE A 63 -6.47 19.51 12.08
C ILE A 63 -7.10 19.71 10.69
N GLY A 64 -8.40 20.01 10.61
CA GLY A 64 -9.08 20.40 9.36
C GLY A 64 -10.09 19.40 8.81
N ILE A 65 -10.48 18.36 9.56
CA ILE A 65 -11.58 17.46 9.17
C ILE A 65 -12.92 18.15 9.45
N PRO A 66 -13.84 18.26 8.48
CA PRO A 66 -15.13 18.88 8.71
C PRO A 66 -15.96 18.14 9.76
N GLU A 67 -16.58 18.88 10.67
CA GLU A 67 -17.40 18.34 11.76
C GLU A 67 -18.52 17.41 11.28
N TYR A 68 -19.14 17.71 10.13
CA TYR A 68 -20.19 16.86 9.53
C TYR A 68 -19.68 15.49 9.03
N ALA A 69 -18.36 15.33 8.87
CA ALA A 69 -17.73 14.10 8.42
C ALA A 69 -17.33 13.18 9.60
N ILE A 70 -17.56 13.62 10.84
CA ILE A 70 -17.24 12.86 12.06
C ILE A 70 -18.55 12.36 12.69
N GLN A 71 -18.70 11.04 12.77
CA GLN A 71 -19.81 10.38 13.45
C GLN A 71 -19.35 9.88 14.81
N LEU A 72 -20.12 10.19 15.86
CA LEU A 72 -19.91 9.72 17.22
C LEU A 72 -20.94 8.65 17.59
N LEU A 73 -20.48 7.52 18.12
CA LEU A 73 -21.32 6.47 18.68
C LEU A 73 -20.83 6.16 20.11
N ILE A 74 -21.50 6.77 21.10
CA ILE A 74 -20.99 6.83 22.48
C ILE A 74 -21.95 6.19 23.49
N GLY A 75 -21.40 5.42 24.42
CA GLY A 75 -22.10 4.85 25.57
C GLY A 75 -23.33 4.03 25.16
N ALA A 76 -24.49 4.36 25.71
CA ALA A 76 -25.75 3.65 25.45
C ALA A 76 -26.19 3.57 23.98
N HIS A 77 -25.65 4.44 23.11
CA HIS A 77 -25.93 4.40 21.68
C HIS A 77 -25.07 3.37 20.93
N ALA A 78 -23.91 3.00 21.47
CA ALA A 78 -22.97 2.03 20.91
C ALA A 78 -23.41 0.58 21.17
N THR A 79 -24.63 0.27 20.77
CA THR A 79 -25.19 -1.09 20.77
C THR A 79 -24.55 -1.94 19.67
N ARG A 80 -24.61 -3.28 19.81
CA ARG A 80 -24.08 -4.22 18.82
C ARG A 80 -24.62 -3.93 17.42
N ASN A 81 -25.94 -3.77 17.33
CA ASN A 81 -26.64 -3.48 16.08
C ASN A 81 -26.25 -2.11 15.51
N ALA A 82 -26.11 -1.08 16.34
CA ALA A 82 -25.70 0.24 15.89
C ALA A 82 -24.27 0.24 15.33
N ILE A 83 -23.32 -0.43 16.00
CA ILE A 83 -21.93 -0.53 15.53
C ILE A 83 -21.88 -1.19 14.14
N ILE A 84 -22.52 -2.36 13.97
CA ILE A 84 -22.56 -3.06 12.69
C ILE A 84 -23.25 -2.22 11.61
N HIS A 85 -24.36 -1.56 11.95
CA HIS A 85 -25.09 -0.70 11.02
C HIS A 85 -24.25 0.49 10.54
N HIS A 86 -23.57 1.19 11.47
CA HIS A 86 -22.72 2.32 11.12
C HIS A 86 -21.53 1.90 10.24
N LEU A 87 -20.90 0.76 10.52
CA LEU A 87 -19.82 0.22 9.66
C LEU A 87 -20.34 -0.10 8.25
N ARG A 88 -21.45 -0.82 8.10
CA ARG A 88 -22.06 -1.09 6.77
C ARG A 88 -22.44 0.20 6.04
N ASN A 89 -22.97 1.19 6.75
CA ASN A 89 -23.39 2.45 6.15
C ASN A 89 -22.23 3.21 5.51
N ILE A 90 -20.98 3.05 5.99
CA ILE A 90 -19.80 3.66 5.37
C ILE A 90 -19.69 3.21 3.90
N ALA A 91 -19.88 1.92 3.62
CA ALA A 91 -19.79 1.36 2.28
C ALA A 91 -20.83 1.97 1.32
N THR A 92 -22.03 2.31 1.82
CA THR A 92 -23.14 2.84 1.02
C THR A 92 -23.29 4.36 1.07
N ASN A 93 -22.51 5.06 1.90
CA ASN A 93 -22.69 6.51 2.12
C ASN A 93 -22.25 7.32 0.87
N PRO A 94 -23.15 8.02 0.16
CA PRO A 94 -22.80 8.74 -1.06
C PRO A 94 -21.89 9.96 -0.81
N ASN A 95 -21.83 10.46 0.43
CA ASN A 95 -21.00 11.61 0.80
C ASN A 95 -19.53 11.23 1.05
N ILE A 96 -19.23 9.94 1.17
CA ILE A 96 -17.85 9.45 1.27
C ILE A 96 -17.34 9.22 -0.14
N LEU A 97 -16.38 10.05 -0.56
CA LEU A 97 -15.71 9.89 -1.85
C LEU A 97 -14.98 8.55 -1.89
N LYS A 98 -14.94 7.95 -3.08
CA LYS A 98 -14.13 6.75 -3.28
C LYS A 98 -12.65 7.11 -3.11
N ASP A 99 -11.95 6.23 -2.41
CA ASP A 99 -10.55 6.34 -2.02
C ASP A 99 -10.28 7.57 -1.12
N ALA A 100 -11.28 8.07 -0.39
CA ALA A 100 -11.05 9.05 0.67
C ALA A 100 -10.57 8.34 1.96
N PRO A 101 -9.74 9.02 2.78
CA PRO A 101 -9.37 8.50 4.09
C PRO A 101 -10.60 8.22 4.96
N ILE A 102 -10.67 7.01 5.50
CA ILE A 102 -11.68 6.59 6.47
C ILE A 102 -10.96 6.26 7.78
N ILE A 103 -11.33 6.92 8.87
CA ILE A 103 -10.83 6.62 10.21
C ILE A 103 -11.94 5.98 11.00
N ILE A 104 -11.66 4.82 11.59
CA ILE A 104 -12.55 4.14 12.52
C ILE A 104 -11.78 4.01 13.83
N TYR A 105 -12.30 4.62 14.89
CA TYR A 105 -11.73 4.56 16.23
C TYR A 105 -12.68 3.80 17.15
N PHE A 106 -12.13 2.88 17.94
CA PHE A 106 -12.85 2.19 19.00
C PHE A 106 -12.08 2.31 20.32
N ALA A 107 -12.77 2.69 21.38
CA ALA A 107 -12.27 2.62 22.75
C ALA A 107 -13.30 1.96 23.69
N GLY A 108 -12.84 1.01 24.50
CA GLY A 108 -13.70 0.26 25.42
C GLY A 108 -13.13 -1.10 25.77
N HIS A 109 -14.00 -1.99 26.25
CA HIS A 109 -13.61 -3.35 26.63
C HIS A 109 -13.42 -4.26 25.41
N GLY A 110 -12.44 -5.15 25.50
CA GLY A 110 -12.24 -6.27 24.58
C GLY A 110 -12.07 -7.59 25.34
N VAL A 111 -12.31 -8.70 24.63
CA VAL A 111 -12.29 -10.06 25.20
C VAL A 111 -11.84 -11.08 24.18
N GLN A 112 -11.28 -12.20 24.65
CA GLN A 112 -11.10 -13.40 23.83
C GLN A 112 -12.25 -14.37 24.14
N GLN A 113 -12.98 -14.78 23.10
CA GLN A 113 -14.11 -15.68 23.23
C GLN A 113 -14.02 -16.78 22.17
N ARG A 114 -14.50 -17.98 22.51
CA ARG A 114 -14.58 -19.11 21.56
C ARG A 114 -15.82 -18.97 20.69
N PHE A 115 -15.64 -19.05 19.37
CA PHE A 115 -16.73 -19.00 18.40
C PHE A 115 -16.68 -20.19 17.44
N PRO A 116 -17.80 -20.90 17.24
CA PRO A 116 -17.91 -21.86 16.15
C PRO A 116 -18.09 -21.11 14.82
N ILE A 117 -17.19 -21.34 13.86
CA ILE A 117 -17.29 -20.77 12.51
C ILE A 117 -17.54 -21.88 11.49
N PRO A 118 -18.62 -21.78 10.68
CA PRO A 118 -18.88 -22.73 9.60
C PRO A 118 -17.67 -22.89 8.67
N GLY A 119 -17.16 -24.11 8.53
CA GLY A 119 -16.03 -24.44 7.65
C GLY A 119 -14.63 -24.26 8.26
N LEU A 120 -14.51 -23.59 9.42
CA LEU A 120 -13.24 -23.39 10.14
C LEU A 120 -13.21 -24.05 11.52
N GLY A 121 -14.35 -24.53 12.02
CA GLY A 121 -14.46 -25.10 13.36
C GLY A 121 -14.48 -24.01 14.43
N THR A 122 -14.22 -24.39 15.68
CA THR A 122 -14.20 -23.45 16.81
C THR A 122 -12.87 -22.71 16.86
N ILE A 123 -12.90 -21.38 16.76
CA ILE A 123 -11.73 -20.52 16.88
C ILE A 123 -11.80 -19.71 18.18
N ASN A 124 -10.65 -19.32 18.72
CA ASN A 124 -10.57 -18.24 19.71
C ASN A 124 -10.51 -16.92 18.93
N ALA A 125 -11.56 -16.10 19.00
CA ALA A 125 -11.62 -14.79 18.36
C ALA A 125 -11.46 -13.67 19.39
N GLU A 126 -10.77 -12.62 18.99
CA GLU A 126 -10.69 -11.37 19.75
C GLU A 126 -11.94 -10.54 19.42
N CYS A 127 -12.56 -9.95 20.43
CA CYS A 127 -13.83 -9.25 20.26
C CYS A 127 -13.81 -7.88 20.92
N ILE A 128 -14.50 -6.94 20.30
CA ILE A 128 -14.92 -5.70 20.96
C ILE A 128 -16.24 -5.92 21.68
N ILE A 129 -16.47 -5.20 22.78
CA ILE A 129 -17.68 -5.35 23.60
C ILE A 129 -18.59 -4.12 23.43
N PRO A 130 -19.76 -4.27 22.78
CA PRO A 130 -20.82 -3.26 22.72
C PRO A 130 -21.44 -2.92 24.08
N PHE A 131 -22.10 -1.77 24.18
CA PHE A 131 -22.73 -1.31 25.43
C PHE A 131 -23.85 -2.25 25.92
N ASP A 132 -24.67 -2.75 25.00
CA ASP A 132 -25.75 -3.70 25.27
C ASP A 132 -25.21 -5.09 25.66
N THR A 133 -23.97 -5.43 25.30
CA THR A 133 -23.30 -6.63 25.85
C THR A 133 -22.96 -6.46 27.33
N LEU A 134 -22.44 -5.29 27.74
CA LEU A 134 -22.13 -4.99 29.14
C LEU A 134 -23.39 -4.90 30.02
N SER A 135 -24.43 -4.25 29.51
CA SER A 135 -25.65 -3.97 30.28
C SER A 135 -26.65 -5.13 30.34
N SER A 136 -26.59 -6.09 29.40
CA SER A 136 -27.56 -7.19 29.32
C SER A 136 -27.11 -8.51 29.94
N GLY A 137 -25.94 -8.55 30.58
CA GLY A 137 -25.47 -9.69 31.37
C GLY A 137 -25.50 -11.04 30.64
N ASN A 138 -24.94 -11.11 29.42
CA ASN A 138 -24.86 -12.27 28.49
C ASN A 138 -25.94 -12.44 27.42
N GLN A 139 -26.96 -11.58 27.32
CA GLN A 139 -27.99 -11.76 26.28
C GLN A 139 -27.57 -11.27 24.87
N VAL A 140 -26.58 -10.39 24.81
CA VAL A 140 -26.06 -9.83 23.54
C VAL A 140 -24.61 -10.25 23.40
N LEU A 141 -24.25 -10.79 22.24
CA LEU A 141 -22.91 -11.27 21.96
C LEU A 141 -21.93 -10.13 21.64
N PRO A 142 -20.66 -10.25 22.04
CA PRO A 142 -19.61 -9.33 21.59
C PRO A 142 -19.40 -9.46 20.07
N ILE A 143 -18.70 -8.48 19.48
CA ILE A 143 -18.44 -8.47 18.03
C ILE A 143 -17.01 -8.98 17.77
N PRO A 144 -16.85 -10.14 17.10
CA PRO A 144 -15.53 -10.70 16.86
C PRO A 144 -14.78 -9.99 15.73
N ASP A 145 -13.45 -10.06 15.77
CA ASP A 145 -12.50 -9.51 14.80
C ASP A 145 -12.79 -9.93 13.36
N ILE A 146 -13.31 -11.15 13.14
CA ILE A 146 -13.74 -11.63 11.83
C ILE A 146 -14.95 -10.86 11.29
N THR A 147 -15.90 -10.45 12.14
CA THR A 147 -17.03 -9.59 11.73
C THR A 147 -16.53 -8.22 11.33
N ILE A 148 -15.67 -7.62 12.16
CA ILE A 148 -15.05 -6.34 11.85
C ILE A 148 -14.27 -6.43 10.54
N SER A 149 -13.45 -7.46 10.36
CA SER A 149 -12.65 -7.67 9.15
C SER A 149 -13.51 -7.83 7.89
N ALA A 150 -14.61 -8.58 7.96
CA ALA A 150 -15.53 -8.74 6.84
C ALA A 150 -16.23 -7.42 6.47
N LEU A 151 -16.69 -6.65 7.46
CA LEU A 151 -17.28 -5.33 7.27
C LEU A 151 -16.28 -4.33 6.66
N LEU A 152 -15.02 -4.35 7.12
CA LEU A 152 -13.95 -3.54 6.54
C LEU A 152 -13.64 -3.96 5.10
N GLY A 153 -13.75 -5.25 4.78
CA GLY A 153 -13.68 -5.77 3.42
C GLY A 153 -14.78 -5.21 2.51
N GLU A 154 -16.03 -5.14 3.00
CA GLU A 154 -17.15 -4.51 2.29
C GLU A 154 -16.89 -3.02 2.03
N ILE A 155 -16.42 -2.28 3.04
CA ILE A 155 -16.03 -0.87 2.90
C ILE A 155 -14.91 -0.74 1.86
N ALA A 156 -13.85 -1.55 1.97
CA ALA A 156 -12.71 -1.46 1.06
C ALA A 156 -13.08 -1.73 -0.40
N LYS A 157 -14.05 -2.64 -0.62
CA LYS A 157 -14.58 -2.93 -1.95
C LYS A 157 -15.29 -1.75 -2.59
N GLU A 158 -16.14 -1.05 -1.83
CA GLU A 158 -16.97 0.05 -2.35
C GLU A 158 -16.26 1.41 -2.30
N LYS A 159 -15.52 1.67 -1.22
CA LYS A 159 -14.89 2.96 -0.91
C LYS A 159 -13.37 2.98 -1.03
N GLY A 160 -12.70 1.85 -1.24
CA GLY A 160 -11.24 1.77 -1.28
C GLY A 160 -10.62 1.43 0.07
N ASP A 161 -9.38 0.97 0.04
CA ASP A 161 -8.65 0.39 1.19
C ASP A 161 -7.87 1.44 2.02
N GLN A 162 -8.23 2.72 1.93
CA GLN A 162 -7.63 3.79 2.76
C GLN A 162 -8.37 3.92 4.10
N ILE A 163 -8.40 2.81 4.84
CA ILE A 163 -9.11 2.68 6.10
C ILE A 163 -8.07 2.56 7.22
N MET A 164 -8.11 3.49 8.17
CA MET A 164 -7.37 3.44 9.43
C MET A 164 -8.28 2.89 10.52
N LEU A 165 -7.95 1.74 11.10
CA LEU A 165 -8.61 1.23 12.30
C LEU A 165 -7.72 1.51 13.51
N LEU A 166 -8.23 2.26 14.48
CA LEU A 166 -7.57 2.62 15.73
C LEU A 166 -8.30 1.91 16.88
N LEU A 167 -7.59 1.04 17.61
CA LEU A 167 -8.16 0.28 18.73
C LEU A 167 -7.48 0.64 20.04
N ASP A 168 -8.21 1.32 20.94
CA ASP A 168 -7.85 1.54 22.33
C ASP A 168 -8.63 0.57 23.25
N CYS A 169 -8.30 -0.71 23.14
CA CYS A 169 -8.93 -1.78 23.90
C CYS A 169 -7.97 -2.95 24.12
N CYS A 170 -8.12 -3.68 25.23
CA CYS A 170 -7.32 -4.88 25.52
C CYS A 170 -7.87 -6.11 24.80
N HIS A 171 -6.99 -7.01 24.34
CA HIS A 171 -7.38 -8.34 23.82
C HIS A 171 -7.53 -9.40 24.94
N SER A 172 -6.99 -9.13 26.13
CA SER A 172 -6.98 -10.07 27.27
C SER A 172 -8.22 -9.92 28.15
N GLY A 173 -9.37 -10.40 27.68
CA GLY A 173 -10.51 -10.66 28.57
C GLY A 173 -10.39 -12.05 29.21
N SER A 174 -10.16 -12.08 30.52
CA SER A 174 -10.28 -13.23 31.44
C SER A 174 -9.50 -14.53 31.11
N GLY A 175 -8.44 -14.82 31.87
CA GLY A 175 -8.02 -16.22 32.07
C GLY A 175 -6.52 -16.52 31.97
N SER A 176 -5.70 -15.92 32.83
CA SER A 176 -4.54 -16.51 33.52
C SER A 176 -3.54 -15.42 33.90
N ARG A 177 -3.43 -15.10 35.19
CA ARG A 177 -2.18 -14.94 35.97
C ARG A 177 -2.38 -14.09 37.22
N ASP A 178 -1.94 -14.70 38.32
CA ASP A 178 -1.51 -14.22 39.63
C ASP A 178 -2.34 -13.18 40.41
N SER A 179 -2.56 -13.56 41.67
CA SER A 179 -3.53 -13.07 42.64
C SER A 179 -3.28 -11.70 43.25
N ASP A 180 -2.37 -10.86 42.71
CA ASP A 180 -1.76 -9.81 43.53
C ASP A 180 -1.98 -8.36 43.04
N ASN A 181 -2.92 -8.11 42.12
CA ASN A 181 -3.29 -6.73 41.76
C ASN A 181 -4.81 -6.52 41.77
N GLU A 182 -5.29 -5.87 42.83
CA GLU A 182 -6.65 -5.36 42.95
C GLU A 182 -6.95 -4.29 41.87
N SER A 183 -7.96 -4.58 41.04
CA SER A 183 -9.02 -3.63 40.67
C SER A 183 -8.73 -2.48 39.68
N ARG A 184 -8.23 -2.74 38.47
CA ARG A 184 -8.38 -1.80 37.32
C ARG A 184 -8.69 -2.53 36.02
N GLY A 185 -9.75 -2.11 35.32
CA GLY A 185 -10.09 -2.57 33.95
C GLY A 185 -10.61 -4.00 33.76
N LYS A 186 -10.63 -4.86 34.79
CA LYS A 186 -11.09 -6.26 34.63
C LYS A 186 -12.62 -6.37 34.60
N LEU A 187 -13.13 -7.06 33.58
CA LEU A 187 -14.52 -7.54 33.58
C LEU A 187 -14.71 -8.59 34.69
N PRO A 188 -15.90 -8.67 35.33
CA PRO A 188 -16.19 -9.70 36.31
C PRO A 188 -16.07 -11.12 35.73
N ASP A 189 -15.50 -12.04 36.51
CA ASP A 189 -15.48 -13.46 36.15
C ASP A 189 -16.92 -13.96 35.90
N GLY A 190 -17.16 -14.54 34.74
CA GLY A 190 -18.48 -15.05 34.33
C GLY A 190 -19.42 -14.04 33.67
N LEU A 191 -19.02 -12.77 33.48
CA LEU A 191 -19.84 -11.79 32.72
C LEU A 191 -20.08 -12.21 31.27
N LEU A 192 -19.25 -13.10 30.71
CA LEU A 192 -19.25 -13.54 29.30
C LEU A 192 -19.30 -15.07 29.16
N ASN A 193 -19.97 -15.79 30.07
CA ASN A 193 -20.09 -17.25 30.03
C ASN A 193 -21.11 -17.70 28.96
N ILE A 194 -20.78 -17.41 27.70
CA ILE A 194 -21.60 -17.72 26.53
C ILE A 194 -21.33 -19.17 26.15
N ASP A 195 -22.36 -20.01 26.26
CA ASP A 195 -22.27 -21.41 25.86
C ASP A 195 -22.11 -21.50 24.33
N GLY A 196 -21.08 -22.21 23.87
CA GLY A 196 -20.71 -22.25 22.44
C GLY A 196 -21.80 -22.87 21.53
N GLU A 197 -22.74 -23.61 22.13
CA GLU A 197 -23.91 -24.21 21.48
C GLU A 197 -25.06 -23.20 21.26
N GLU A 198 -25.10 -22.08 21.98
CA GLU A 198 -26.18 -21.07 21.91
C GLU A 198 -25.89 -19.95 20.89
N PHE A 199 -24.70 -19.97 20.27
CA PHE A 199 -24.34 -19.07 19.18
C PHE A 199 -25.24 -19.32 17.95
N LYS A 200 -26.35 -18.57 17.87
CA LYS A 200 -27.06 -18.41 16.61
C LYS A 200 -26.13 -17.68 15.66
N ASN A 201 -26.02 -18.18 14.44
CA ASN A 201 -25.14 -17.67 13.38
C ASN A 201 -25.60 -16.29 12.86
N GLU A 202 -25.72 -15.29 13.76
CA GLU A 202 -26.28 -13.96 13.50
C GLU A 202 -25.44 -13.15 12.52
N ASP A 203 -24.13 -13.39 12.50
CA ASP A 203 -23.18 -12.75 11.57
C ASP A 203 -22.80 -13.69 10.39
N GLY A 204 -23.47 -14.84 10.26
CA GLY A 204 -23.12 -15.85 9.28
C GLY A 204 -23.21 -15.37 7.83
N ASP A 205 -24.14 -14.46 7.54
CA ASP A 205 -24.28 -13.80 6.25
C ASP A 205 -23.11 -12.84 5.95
N ILE A 206 -22.62 -12.13 6.97
CA ILE A 206 -21.47 -11.23 6.89
C ILE A 206 -20.23 -12.03 6.47
N TRP A 207 -19.91 -13.11 7.21
CA TRP A 207 -18.70 -13.88 6.92
C TRP A 207 -18.85 -14.82 5.72
N ALA A 208 -20.05 -15.33 5.40
CA ALA A 208 -20.22 -16.26 4.29
C ALA A 208 -19.80 -15.65 2.95
N SER A 209 -20.04 -14.36 2.74
CA SER A 209 -19.58 -13.66 1.52
C SER A 209 -18.05 -13.52 1.48
N PHE A 210 -17.43 -13.18 2.61
CA PHE A 210 -15.99 -13.04 2.81
C PHE A 210 -15.25 -14.38 2.68
N LEU A 211 -15.80 -15.46 3.25
CA LEU A 211 -15.27 -16.82 3.19
C LEU A 211 -15.44 -17.47 1.81
N ARG A 212 -16.52 -17.14 1.07
CA ARG A 212 -16.77 -17.64 -0.29
C ARG A 212 -15.77 -17.15 -1.33
N GLU A 213 -15.09 -16.01 -1.13
CA GLU A 213 -14.00 -15.60 -2.02
C GLU A 213 -12.84 -16.63 -2.05
N ASN A 214 -12.75 -17.53 -1.08
CA ASN A 214 -11.79 -18.65 -1.06
C ASN A 214 -12.39 -20.00 -1.49
N GLY A 215 -13.71 -20.11 -1.58
CA GLY A 215 -14.43 -21.35 -1.85
C GLY A 215 -15.14 -21.31 -3.20
N SER A 216 -14.43 -21.66 -4.27
CA SER A 216 -15.00 -22.00 -5.59
C SER A 216 -15.92 -20.95 -6.25
N ALA A 217 -15.35 -20.01 -7.02
CA ALA A 217 -15.98 -19.45 -8.23
C ALA A 217 -15.03 -18.55 -9.05
N ASP A 218 -14.36 -19.18 -10.03
CA ASP A 218 -14.28 -18.73 -11.43
C ASP A 218 -13.74 -17.32 -11.78
N VAL A 219 -12.46 -17.24 -12.19
CA VAL A 219 -12.02 -16.21 -13.18
C VAL A 219 -11.00 -16.80 -14.16
N GLY A 220 -11.34 -17.89 -14.86
CA GLY A 220 -10.46 -18.42 -15.92
C GLY A 220 -9.03 -18.77 -15.46
N PRO A 221 -8.14 -19.15 -16.39
CA PRO A 221 -6.78 -19.56 -16.05
C PRO A 221 -5.90 -18.34 -15.70
N LYS A 222 -6.04 -17.81 -14.48
CA LYS A 222 -5.08 -16.87 -13.85
C LYS A 222 -3.90 -17.67 -13.30
N SER A 223 -2.96 -18.05 -14.17
CA SER A 223 -1.66 -18.61 -13.78
C SER A 223 -0.79 -17.44 -13.34
N ARG A 224 -0.48 -17.34 -12.06
CA ARG A 224 0.64 -16.53 -11.58
C ARG A 224 1.69 -17.50 -11.10
N SER A 225 2.94 -17.35 -11.53
CA SER A 225 3.99 -18.28 -11.07
C SER A 225 4.32 -18.09 -9.59
N ILE A 226 3.86 -16.98 -9.01
CA ILE A 226 3.95 -16.67 -7.58
C ILE A 226 2.55 -16.42 -7.01
N ALA A 227 2.21 -17.12 -5.93
CA ALA A 227 1.05 -16.84 -5.10
C ALA A 227 1.49 -16.25 -3.75
N THR A 228 0.79 -15.21 -3.29
CA THR A 228 0.95 -14.57 -1.97
C THR A 228 -0.24 -14.86 -1.05
N SER A 229 -1.05 -15.87 -1.38
CA SER A 229 -2.28 -16.24 -0.67
C SER A 229 -2.27 -17.72 -0.33
N SER A 230 -2.24 -18.03 0.96
CA SER A 230 -2.74 -19.32 1.45
C SER A 230 -4.21 -19.18 1.84
N PRO A 231 -5.09 -20.12 1.47
CA PRO A 231 -6.40 -20.30 2.09
C PRO A 231 -6.18 -20.83 3.51
N GLY A 232 -6.45 -20.03 4.53
CA GLY A 232 -6.37 -20.50 5.92
C GLY A 232 -6.05 -19.45 6.99
N SER A 233 -5.74 -18.20 6.64
CA SER A 233 -5.56 -17.15 7.65
C SER A 233 -6.44 -15.96 7.33
N LEU A 234 -7.59 -15.94 7.99
CA LEU A 234 -8.52 -14.81 8.08
C LEU A 234 -7.79 -13.50 8.44
N ARG A 235 -6.70 -13.58 9.21
CA ARG A 235 -5.83 -12.45 9.55
C ARG A 235 -5.15 -11.81 8.33
N TYR A 236 -4.76 -12.59 7.31
CA TYR A 236 -4.08 -12.05 6.13
C TYR A 236 -5.00 -11.43 5.06
N GLN A 237 -6.31 -11.66 5.13
CA GLN A 237 -7.28 -10.94 4.29
C GLN A 237 -7.64 -9.59 4.91
N GLY A 238 -7.75 -9.50 6.24
CA GLY A 238 -7.96 -8.25 6.98
C GLY A 238 -6.92 -7.19 6.63
N ILE A 239 -5.62 -7.54 6.67
CA ILE A 239 -4.52 -6.60 6.42
C ILE A 239 -4.52 -5.94 5.02
N LYS A 240 -5.25 -6.47 4.03
CA LYS A 240 -5.35 -5.84 2.69
C LYS A 240 -6.43 -4.78 2.60
N SER A 241 -7.41 -4.79 3.50
CA SER A 241 -8.56 -3.88 3.47
C SER A 241 -8.33 -2.59 4.25
N HIS A 242 -7.48 -2.64 5.29
CA HIS A 242 -7.25 -1.54 6.21
C HIS A 242 -5.84 -1.60 6.81
N THR A 243 -5.43 -0.50 7.43
CA THR A 243 -4.29 -0.42 8.35
C THR A 243 -4.81 -0.33 9.78
N LEU A 244 -4.39 -1.26 10.64
CA LEU A 244 -4.73 -1.33 12.05
C LEU A 244 -3.59 -0.74 12.89
N ILE A 245 -3.93 0.14 13.83
CA ILE A 245 -3.06 0.52 14.95
C ILE A 245 -3.78 0.14 16.24
N ALA A 246 -3.23 -0.83 16.96
CA ALA A 246 -3.76 -1.30 18.24
C ALA A 246 -2.93 -0.76 19.40
N SER A 247 -3.58 -0.53 20.55
CA SER A 247 -2.97 0.13 21.69
C SER A 247 -1.96 -0.73 22.47
N CYS A 248 -2.04 -2.07 22.38
CA CYS A 248 -1.16 -2.98 23.11
C CYS A 248 -0.90 -4.28 22.33
N ARG A 249 0.06 -5.09 22.80
CA ARG A 249 0.25 -6.48 22.31
C ARG A 249 -0.83 -7.41 22.84
N GLU A 250 -0.93 -8.59 22.24
CA GLU A 250 -1.89 -9.63 22.64
C GLU A 250 -1.82 -10.01 24.13
N TYR A 251 -0.62 -9.99 24.72
CA TYR A 251 -0.37 -10.33 26.13
C TYR A 251 -0.22 -9.10 27.05
N GLU A 252 -0.53 -7.91 26.55
CA GLU A 252 -0.49 -6.65 27.30
C GLU A 252 -1.90 -6.07 27.49
N GLU A 253 -2.04 -5.11 28.38
CA GLU A 253 -3.28 -4.38 28.64
C GLU A 253 -3.13 -2.91 28.20
N SER A 254 -4.23 -2.29 27.75
CA SER A 254 -4.34 -0.84 27.54
C SER A 254 -4.70 -0.15 28.86
N PHE A 255 -4.03 0.95 29.18
CA PHE A 255 -4.19 1.65 30.47
C PHE A 255 -4.88 3.00 30.33
N GLU A 256 -5.68 3.36 31.34
CA GLU A 256 -6.17 4.73 31.56
C GLU A 256 -5.52 5.35 32.81
N TYR A 257 -5.37 6.67 32.79
CA TYR A 257 -4.86 7.45 33.91
C TYR A 257 -5.65 8.75 34.08
N SER A 258 -5.45 9.43 35.21
CA SER A 258 -6.07 10.75 35.48
C SER A 258 -5.03 11.69 36.05
N LYS A 259 -4.91 12.88 35.46
CA LYS A 259 -4.16 14.02 36.01
C LYS A 259 -5.09 14.80 36.94
N SER A 260 -4.55 15.36 38.03
CA SER A 260 -5.36 16.12 39.01
C SER A 260 -6.15 17.24 38.32
N GLY A 261 -7.48 17.24 38.49
CA GLY A 261 -8.38 18.24 37.89
C GLY A 261 -8.70 18.03 36.40
N GLN A 262 -8.27 16.93 35.78
CA GLN A 262 -8.57 16.59 34.38
C GLN A 262 -9.43 15.33 34.29
N ALA A 263 -10.20 15.21 33.21
CA ALA A 263 -10.95 14.00 32.89
C ALA A 263 -9.97 12.83 32.62
N PRO A 264 -10.34 11.58 32.95
CA PRO A 264 -9.52 10.39 32.68
C PRO A 264 -9.21 10.27 31.18
N THR A 265 -8.07 9.66 30.83
CA THR A 265 -7.61 9.46 29.46
C THR A 265 -6.85 8.14 29.32
N GLY A 266 -7.00 7.46 28.19
CA GLY A 266 -6.19 6.33 27.78
C GLY A 266 -4.79 6.77 27.39
N VAL A 267 -3.78 5.97 27.76
CA VAL A 267 -2.38 6.23 27.39
C VAL A 267 -2.22 6.28 25.86
N PHE A 268 -2.89 5.37 25.15
CA PHE A 268 -2.87 5.35 23.68
C PHE A 268 -3.57 6.56 23.08
N THR A 269 -4.77 6.90 23.55
CA THR A 269 -5.51 8.05 23.00
C THR A 269 -4.84 9.39 23.28
N SER A 270 -4.22 9.56 24.45
CA SER A 270 -3.36 10.70 24.78
C SER A 270 -2.24 10.86 23.73
N ALA A 271 -1.46 9.79 23.51
CA ALA A 271 -0.38 9.78 22.53
C ALA A 271 -0.85 9.94 21.07
N LEU A 272 -2.04 9.43 20.74
CA LEU A 272 -2.68 9.57 19.43
C LEU A 272 -3.00 11.04 19.13
N ILE A 273 -3.58 11.74 20.11
CA ILE A 273 -3.90 13.17 20.01
C ILE A 273 -2.61 13.99 19.83
N ASP A 274 -1.58 13.71 20.62
CA ASP A 274 -0.27 14.37 20.51
C ASP A 274 0.37 14.11 19.14
N ALA A 275 0.24 12.90 18.60
CA ALA A 275 0.73 12.58 17.25
C ALA A 275 0.01 13.38 16.15
N PHE A 276 -1.31 13.61 16.27
CA PHE A 276 -2.04 14.47 15.33
C PHE A 276 -1.59 15.93 15.44
N HIS A 277 -1.44 16.46 16.65
CA HIS A 277 -0.96 17.82 16.87
C HIS A 277 0.46 18.02 16.35
N ASP A 278 1.38 17.10 16.65
CA ASP A 278 2.75 17.13 16.14
C ASP A 278 2.78 17.08 14.61
N CYS A 279 1.93 16.26 13.97
CA CYS A 279 1.81 16.29 12.51
C CYS A 279 1.32 17.65 11.98
N GLN A 280 0.39 18.30 12.67
CA GLN A 280 -0.10 19.62 12.26
C GLN A 280 0.97 20.71 12.46
N GLU A 281 1.62 20.73 13.63
CA GLU A 281 2.63 21.73 14.01
C GLU A 281 3.90 21.63 13.15
N THR A 282 4.32 20.40 12.82
CA THR A 282 5.47 20.14 11.94
C THR A 282 5.15 20.24 10.45
N GLY A 283 3.90 20.54 10.09
CA GLY A 283 3.44 20.58 8.70
C GLY A 283 3.35 19.21 8.01
N MET A 284 3.50 18.12 8.75
CA MET A 284 3.51 16.74 8.26
C MET A 284 2.13 16.11 8.12
N ILE A 285 1.04 16.81 8.46
CA ILE A 285 -0.32 16.25 8.44
C ILE A 285 -0.72 15.65 7.08
N TRP A 286 -0.21 16.22 5.99
CA TRP A 286 -0.42 15.71 4.63
C TRP A 286 0.63 14.69 4.18
N ASP A 287 1.78 14.68 4.85
CA ASP A 287 2.97 13.90 4.52
C ASP A 287 3.16 12.63 5.32
N VAL A 288 2.45 12.50 6.44
CA VAL A 288 2.61 11.39 7.37
C VAL A 288 2.03 10.09 6.78
N THR A 289 2.87 9.05 6.69
CA THR A 289 2.46 7.67 6.35
C THR A 289 1.82 6.99 7.56
N TYR A 290 1.11 5.88 7.38
CA TYR A 290 0.61 5.13 8.55
C TYR A 290 1.77 4.73 9.48
N THR A 291 2.91 4.32 8.93
CA THR A 291 4.11 4.02 9.72
C THR A 291 4.70 5.26 10.38
N GLY A 292 4.86 6.37 9.65
CA GLY A 292 5.37 7.61 10.22
C GLY A 292 4.48 8.12 11.36
N PHE A 293 3.16 8.01 11.19
CA PHE A 293 2.17 8.35 12.20
C PHE A 293 2.30 7.43 13.42
N PHE A 294 2.42 6.12 13.18
CA PHE A 294 2.62 5.13 14.23
C PHE A 294 3.90 5.37 15.04
N PHE A 295 5.02 5.75 14.41
CA PHE A 295 6.25 6.03 15.15
C PHE A 295 6.15 7.29 16.02
N ARG A 296 5.46 8.33 15.54
CA ARG A 296 5.15 9.52 16.36
C ARG A 296 4.30 9.14 17.56
N LEU A 297 3.19 8.46 17.32
CA LEU A 297 2.32 7.92 18.37
C LEU A 297 3.12 7.10 19.38
N LYS A 298 3.92 6.14 18.91
CA LYS A 298 4.75 5.28 19.76
C LYS A 298 5.76 6.09 20.57
N SER A 299 6.33 7.15 20.00
CA SER A 299 7.24 8.04 20.73
C SER A 299 6.52 8.74 21.89
N PHE A 300 5.39 9.40 21.62
CA PHE A 300 4.60 10.06 22.67
C PHE A 300 4.12 9.07 23.73
N MET A 301 3.69 7.88 23.30
CA MET A 301 3.25 6.83 24.21
C MET A 301 4.38 6.35 25.13
N ASN A 302 5.61 6.21 24.62
CA ASN A 302 6.77 5.89 25.44
C ASN A 302 7.10 6.97 26.47
N ASP A 303 6.92 8.24 26.11
CA ASP A 303 7.16 9.38 27.01
C ASP A 303 6.10 9.43 28.13
N ASP A 304 4.83 9.23 27.78
CA ASP A 304 3.71 9.11 28.74
C ASP A 304 3.93 7.94 29.70
N ILE A 305 4.27 6.76 29.18
CA ILE A 305 4.57 5.56 29.99
C ILE A 305 5.74 5.83 30.95
N GLN A 306 6.83 6.43 30.49
CA GLN A 306 7.96 6.77 31.35
C GLN A 306 7.59 7.80 32.42
N GLY A 307 6.70 8.74 32.11
CA GLY A 307 6.13 9.68 33.08
C GLY A 307 5.33 8.96 34.17
N LEU A 308 4.42 8.08 33.77
CA LEU A 308 3.58 7.29 34.68
C LEU A 308 4.40 6.32 35.53
N GLN A 309 5.39 5.64 34.94
CA GLN A 309 6.29 4.74 35.65
C GLN A 309 7.13 5.47 36.72
N ARG A 310 7.55 6.72 36.46
CA ARG A 310 8.21 7.57 37.48
C ARG A 310 7.26 7.93 38.62
N GLN A 311 5.99 8.15 38.33
CA GLN A 311 4.99 8.59 39.31
C GLN A 311 4.41 7.44 40.15
N PHE A 312 4.22 6.26 39.55
CA PHE A 312 3.42 5.17 40.12
C PHE A 312 4.19 3.84 40.25
N GLY A 313 5.41 3.73 39.71
CA GLY A 313 6.30 2.56 39.80
C GLY A 313 6.65 1.94 38.43
N ARG A 314 7.90 1.49 38.27
CA ARG A 314 8.49 1.06 36.98
C ARG A 314 7.77 -0.11 36.29
N ASP A 315 7.12 -0.99 37.05
CA ASP A 315 6.57 -2.26 36.51
C ASP A 315 5.04 -2.23 36.30
N LYS A 316 4.38 -1.07 36.44
CA LYS A 316 2.91 -0.96 36.48
C LYS A 316 2.22 -0.52 35.19
N PHE A 317 2.97 -0.13 34.16
CA PHE A 317 2.43 0.38 32.89
C PHE A 317 3.24 -0.19 31.73
N ASN A 318 2.98 -1.44 31.35
CA ASN A 318 3.61 -2.06 30.19
C ASN A 318 2.61 -2.16 29.05
N GLN A 319 2.74 -1.26 28.07
CA GLN A 319 1.85 -1.15 26.94
C GLN A 319 2.67 -0.80 25.69
N THR A 320 2.57 -1.60 24.64
CA THR A 320 3.31 -1.39 23.39
C THR A 320 2.35 -1.38 22.20
N PRO A 321 2.22 -0.26 21.47
CA PRO A 321 1.27 -0.20 20.37
C PRO A 321 1.75 -1.08 19.21
N GLN A 322 0.80 -1.65 18.45
CA GLN A 322 1.05 -2.49 17.28
C GLN A 322 0.55 -1.80 16.01
N LEU A 323 1.24 -2.04 14.89
CA LEU A 323 0.86 -1.58 13.55
C LEU A 323 0.78 -2.79 12.63
N GLU A 324 -0.37 -2.98 12.00
CA GLU A 324 -0.62 -4.06 11.04
C GLU A 324 -1.32 -3.51 9.79
N GLY A 325 -1.05 -4.09 8.62
CA GLY A 325 -1.66 -3.65 7.38
C GLY A 325 -0.75 -3.85 6.17
N TYR A 326 -1.35 -3.85 4.97
CA TYR A 326 -0.64 -4.04 3.71
C TYR A 326 -0.10 -2.71 3.15
N ASN A 327 -0.76 -1.59 3.44
CA ASN A 327 -0.48 -0.27 2.88
C ASN A 327 0.21 0.67 3.88
N LEU A 328 1.18 0.17 4.65
CA LEU A 328 1.77 0.91 5.79
C LEU A 328 2.45 2.25 5.38
N GLU A 329 3.00 2.33 4.17
CA GLU A 329 3.61 3.58 3.67
C GLU A 329 2.62 4.53 3.01
N ARG A 330 1.34 4.17 2.95
CA ARG A 330 0.35 5.10 2.43
C ARG A 330 0.18 6.24 3.43
N ARG A 331 0.06 7.46 2.91
CA ARG A 331 -0.28 8.64 3.71
C ARG A 331 -1.65 8.53 4.33
N VAL A 332 -1.75 8.98 5.57
CA VAL A 332 -2.98 8.91 6.36
C VAL A 332 -4.09 9.74 5.71
N PHE A 333 -3.79 10.99 5.34
CA PHE A 333 -4.79 11.98 4.89
C PHE A 333 -4.69 12.39 3.41
N ALA A 334 -3.61 12.00 2.72
CA ALA A 334 -3.49 12.30 1.30
C ALA A 334 -4.55 11.49 0.53
N THR A 335 -5.44 12.19 -0.16
CA THR A 335 -6.60 11.57 -0.80
C THR A 335 -6.30 11.27 -2.27
N PRO A 336 -6.37 10.00 -2.70
CA PRO A 336 -6.43 9.58 -4.11
C PRO A 336 -7.53 10.20 -4.96
N ALA A 337 -8.55 10.83 -4.36
CA ALA A 337 -9.76 11.32 -5.03
C ALA A 337 -9.58 12.56 -5.92
N LEU A 338 -8.43 12.68 -6.58
CA LEU A 338 -8.23 13.53 -7.74
C LEU A 338 -8.19 12.60 -8.96
N PRO A 339 -9.29 12.43 -9.69
CA PRO A 339 -9.52 11.32 -10.62
C PRO A 339 -8.76 11.52 -11.93
N HIS A 340 -7.42 11.47 -11.91
CA HIS A 340 -6.60 11.26 -13.10
C HIS A 340 -6.11 9.82 -13.12
N ARG A 341 -7.01 8.96 -13.62
CA ARG A 341 -6.78 7.65 -14.27
C ARG A 341 -5.32 7.17 -14.17
N ASP A 342 -4.98 6.31 -13.22
CA ASP A 342 -3.74 5.51 -13.29
C ASP A 342 -2.37 6.21 -13.37
N HIS A 343 -2.28 7.53 -13.20
CA HIS A 343 -1.01 8.26 -13.36
C HIS A 343 -0.40 8.76 -12.06
N ALA A 344 0.91 8.94 -12.11
CA ALA A 344 1.67 9.49 -11.00
C ALA A 344 1.30 10.97 -10.79
N ILE A 345 0.71 11.28 -9.63
CA ILE A 345 0.26 12.61 -9.20
C ILE A 345 1.27 13.18 -8.20
N ALA A 346 1.67 14.43 -8.40
CA ALA A 346 2.54 15.14 -7.48
C ALA A 346 2.00 16.53 -7.19
N PRO A 347 2.16 17.08 -5.98
CA PRO A 347 1.87 18.50 -5.76
C PRO A 347 2.79 19.35 -6.65
N ILE A 348 2.32 20.53 -7.02
CA ILE A 348 3.13 21.49 -7.77
C ILE A 348 3.18 22.81 -7.02
N THR A 349 4.40 23.28 -6.74
CA THR A 349 4.63 24.50 -5.98
C THR A 349 5.22 25.56 -6.88
N ALA A 350 4.61 26.75 -6.92
CA ALA A 350 5.20 27.89 -7.59
C ALA A 350 6.49 28.30 -6.86
N THR A 351 7.60 28.36 -7.59
CA THR A 351 8.79 29.07 -7.07
C THR A 351 8.50 30.55 -7.25
N GLY A 352 8.95 31.44 -6.37
CA GLY A 352 8.69 32.89 -6.49
C GLY A 352 9.18 33.55 -7.81
N ARG A 353 9.71 32.77 -8.76
CA ARG A 353 10.07 33.18 -10.12
C ARG A 353 8.92 32.92 -11.11
N PRO A 354 8.71 33.83 -12.07
CA PRO A 354 7.79 33.58 -13.17
C PRO A 354 8.16 32.28 -13.90
N ASP A 355 7.15 31.46 -14.18
CA ASP A 355 7.17 30.31 -15.06
C ASP A 355 8.05 29.16 -14.57
N HIS A 356 8.32 29.11 -13.27
CA HIS A 356 9.10 28.06 -12.64
C HIS A 356 8.33 27.45 -11.48
N TYR A 357 8.09 26.16 -11.59
CA TYR A 357 7.36 25.39 -10.60
C TYR A 357 8.18 24.16 -10.22
N ILE A 358 8.10 23.78 -8.96
CA ILE A 358 8.76 22.60 -8.42
C ILE A 358 7.72 21.49 -8.28
N ILE A 359 8.07 20.33 -8.78
CA ILE A 359 7.35 19.09 -8.56
C ILE A 359 8.30 18.15 -7.81
N PRO A 360 7.90 17.53 -6.68
CA PRO A 360 8.76 16.66 -5.87
C PRO A 360 9.00 15.27 -6.50
N VAL A 361 9.15 15.20 -7.82
CA VAL A 361 9.37 13.95 -8.57
C VAL A 361 10.69 14.00 -9.29
N SER A 362 11.28 12.85 -9.57
CA SER A 362 12.49 12.73 -10.38
C SER A 362 12.48 11.48 -11.25
N SER A 363 13.63 11.17 -11.81
CA SER A 363 13.96 10.01 -12.63
C SER A 363 13.51 8.66 -12.09
N LEU A 364 13.48 8.44 -10.77
CA LEU A 364 12.97 7.20 -10.18
C LEU A 364 11.47 7.00 -10.41
N ALA A 365 10.73 8.10 -10.47
CA ALA A 365 9.32 8.14 -10.84
C ALA A 365 9.09 7.95 -12.35
N GLY A 366 10.17 7.90 -13.14
CA GLY A 366 10.13 7.81 -14.60
C GLY A 366 10.29 9.15 -15.32
N VAL A 367 10.62 10.24 -14.61
CA VAL A 367 10.81 11.56 -15.21
C VAL A 367 12.10 11.61 -16.03
N ARG A 368 12.01 12.21 -17.21
CA ARG A 368 13.12 12.37 -18.15
C ARG A 368 13.23 13.85 -18.56
N PRO A 369 14.38 14.30 -19.09
CA PRO A 369 14.53 15.68 -19.57
C PRO A 369 13.48 16.09 -20.62
N ASP A 370 12.91 15.13 -21.35
CA ASP A 370 11.87 15.32 -22.36
C ASP A 370 10.43 15.10 -21.82
N SER A 371 10.28 14.90 -20.50
CA SER A 371 8.96 14.71 -19.89
C SER A 371 8.12 15.99 -19.88
N GLU A 372 6.80 15.80 -19.93
CA GLU A 372 5.82 16.84 -19.71
C GLU A 372 4.94 16.47 -18.51
N PHE A 373 4.40 17.47 -17.85
CA PHE A 373 3.41 17.32 -16.80
C PHE A 373 2.15 18.04 -17.21
N GLU A 374 1.01 17.39 -17.07
CA GLU A 374 -0.27 18.08 -17.15
C GLU A 374 -0.67 18.56 -15.75
N VAL A 375 -0.90 19.86 -15.62
CA VAL A 375 -1.15 20.48 -14.32
C VAL A 375 -2.63 20.79 -14.20
N TYR A 376 -3.17 20.53 -13.02
CA TYR A 376 -4.56 20.74 -12.67
C TYR A 376 -4.66 21.54 -11.38
N ASP A 377 -5.81 22.19 -11.22
CA ASP A 377 -6.17 22.94 -10.02
C ASP A 377 -7.56 22.46 -9.57
N TYR A 378 -7.66 22.10 -8.31
CA TYR A 378 -8.85 21.51 -7.71
C TYR A 378 -9.64 22.53 -6.89
N SER A 379 -10.10 23.59 -7.55
CA SER A 379 -11.01 24.56 -6.93
C SER A 379 -12.47 24.13 -7.10
N GLN A 380 -13.27 24.19 -6.01
CA GLN A 380 -14.73 23.93 -6.03
C GLN A 380 -15.15 22.46 -6.27
N GLY A 381 -14.28 21.48 -5.97
CA GLY A 381 -14.63 20.05 -6.03
C GLY A 381 -14.60 19.41 -7.43
N GLN A 382 -14.00 20.07 -8.43
CA GLN A 382 -13.72 19.48 -9.76
C GLN A 382 -12.33 19.88 -10.27
N PRO A 383 -11.61 18.98 -10.97
CA PRO A 383 -10.29 19.28 -11.51
C PRO A 383 -10.38 20.16 -12.75
N ARG A 384 -9.60 21.26 -12.78
CA ARG A 384 -9.48 22.15 -13.94
C ARG A 384 -8.05 22.14 -14.46
N THR A 385 -7.86 21.82 -15.75
CA THR A 385 -6.52 21.85 -16.36
C THR A 385 -5.97 23.28 -16.41
N LYS A 386 -4.70 23.43 -16.06
CA LYS A 386 -3.90 24.66 -16.12
C LYS A 386 -2.89 24.65 -17.27
N GLY A 387 -2.87 23.56 -18.05
CA GLY A 387 -1.97 23.39 -19.18
C GLY A 387 -0.81 22.44 -18.90
N ARG A 388 0.14 22.38 -19.84
CA ARG A 388 1.30 21.49 -19.77
C ARG A 388 2.56 22.22 -19.40
N PHE A 389 3.34 21.58 -18.55
CA PHE A 389 4.55 22.11 -17.99
C PHE A 389 5.69 21.17 -18.41
N ARG A 390 6.73 21.72 -19.02
CA ARG A 390 7.88 20.96 -19.51
C ARG A 390 8.98 20.94 -18.47
N VAL A 391 9.66 19.81 -18.37
CA VAL A 391 10.89 19.70 -17.56
C VAL A 391 11.92 20.68 -18.09
N SER A 392 12.40 21.57 -17.22
CA SER A 392 13.53 22.47 -17.49
C SER A 392 14.81 21.98 -16.82
N ALA A 393 14.69 21.37 -15.64
CA ALA A 393 15.80 20.76 -14.92
C ALA A 393 15.29 19.63 -14.02
N ILE A 394 16.13 18.61 -13.82
CA ILE A 394 15.91 17.56 -12.82
C ILE A 394 17.03 17.72 -11.80
N ASP A 395 16.67 18.08 -10.57
CA ASP A 395 17.63 18.19 -9.47
C ASP A 395 17.67 16.86 -8.72
N GLU A 396 18.66 16.03 -9.06
CA GLU A 396 18.93 14.77 -8.36
C GLU A 396 19.78 14.99 -7.10
N ALA A 397 20.37 16.17 -6.89
CA ALA A 397 21.35 16.46 -5.84
C ALA A 397 20.75 17.12 -4.58
N ARG A 398 19.55 17.73 -4.66
CA ARG A 398 18.95 18.51 -3.55
C ARG A 398 17.55 18.07 -3.11
N GLY A 399 17.20 16.82 -3.32
CA GLY A 399 15.85 16.29 -3.09
C GLY A 399 15.17 16.09 -4.42
N SER A 400 14.92 14.83 -4.78
CA SER A 400 14.32 14.33 -6.04
C SER A 400 13.20 15.23 -6.59
N THR A 401 13.57 16.33 -7.24
CA THR A 401 12.64 17.38 -7.67
C THR A 401 12.87 17.68 -9.13
N THR A 402 11.78 18.02 -9.80
CA THR A 402 11.78 18.42 -11.20
C THR A 402 11.28 19.85 -11.25
N ILE A 403 12.10 20.70 -11.86
CA ILE A 403 11.70 22.07 -12.19
C ILE A 403 10.99 21.99 -13.54
N VAL A 404 9.79 22.56 -13.57
CA VAL A 404 8.99 22.63 -14.79
C VAL A 404 8.57 24.06 -15.10
N GLY A 405 8.37 24.34 -16.39
CA GLY A 405 7.87 25.62 -16.88
C GLY A 405 6.69 25.46 -17.83
N SER A 406 5.76 26.40 -17.77
CA SER A 406 4.50 26.38 -18.54
C SER A 406 4.54 27.26 -19.80
N GLY A 407 5.52 28.17 -19.90
CA GLY A 407 5.53 29.28 -20.85
C GLY A 407 4.48 30.37 -20.58
N GLN A 408 3.53 30.16 -19.65
CA GLN A 408 2.33 30.99 -19.48
C GLN A 408 1.98 31.32 -18.02
N ASN A 409 2.92 31.43 -17.08
CA ASN A 409 2.70 31.99 -15.72
C ASN A 409 1.31 31.75 -15.06
N PRO A 410 0.72 30.54 -15.10
CA PRO A 410 -0.62 30.34 -14.56
C PRO A 410 -0.62 30.50 -13.04
N ARG A 411 -1.67 31.13 -12.51
CA ARG A 411 -1.94 31.10 -11.06
C ARG A 411 -2.43 29.71 -10.68
N LEU A 412 -1.69 29.06 -9.78
CA LEU A 412 -2.01 27.76 -9.20
C LEU A 412 -2.53 27.97 -7.77
N SER A 413 -3.57 27.23 -7.39
CA SER A 413 -4.01 27.15 -5.99
C SER A 413 -3.06 26.24 -5.18
N PRO A 414 -3.12 26.26 -3.84
CA PRO A 414 -2.41 25.30 -3.00
C PRO A 414 -2.79 23.83 -3.28
N ASP A 415 -3.97 23.59 -3.87
CA ASP A 415 -4.47 22.26 -4.23
C ASP A 415 -4.09 21.84 -5.65
N ALA A 416 -3.18 22.58 -6.31
CA ALA A 416 -2.71 22.23 -7.63
C ALA A 416 -1.82 20.99 -7.61
N TYR A 417 -1.98 20.15 -8.62
CA TYR A 417 -1.20 18.94 -8.78
C TYR A 417 -0.79 18.74 -10.24
N ALA A 418 0.30 18.02 -10.42
CA ALA A 418 0.89 17.67 -11.70
C ALA A 418 0.77 16.17 -11.93
N VAL A 419 0.40 15.80 -13.15
CA VAL A 419 0.31 14.42 -13.62
C VAL A 419 1.44 14.21 -14.61
N LEU A 420 2.34 13.25 -14.35
CA LEU A 420 3.41 12.93 -15.29
C LEU A 420 2.83 12.36 -16.59
N CYS A 421 3.06 13.05 -17.71
CA CYS A 421 2.81 12.51 -19.03
C CYS A 421 3.96 11.57 -19.37
N ILE A 422 3.78 10.26 -19.13
CA ILE A 422 4.81 9.27 -19.41
C ILE A 422 4.97 9.17 -20.93
N LEU A 423 6.17 9.39 -21.45
CA LEU A 423 6.53 9.14 -22.84
C LEU A 423 7.56 8.00 -22.89
N PRO A 424 7.11 6.74 -22.76
CA PRO A 424 8.02 5.60 -22.79
C PRO A 424 8.63 5.46 -24.19
N PRO A 425 9.81 4.81 -24.33
CA PRO A 425 10.28 4.37 -25.64
C PRO A 425 9.22 3.52 -26.35
N PRO A 426 9.14 3.59 -27.69
CA PRO A 426 8.10 2.87 -28.41
C PRO A 426 8.24 1.36 -28.25
N LEU A 427 7.14 0.70 -27.88
CA LEU A 427 7.03 -0.75 -27.87
C LEU A 427 6.86 -1.26 -29.29
N TYR A 428 7.80 -2.09 -29.76
CA TYR A 428 7.73 -2.67 -31.09
C TYR A 428 6.78 -3.88 -31.13
N ILE A 429 5.74 -3.80 -31.97
CA ILE A 429 4.68 -4.81 -32.07
C ILE A 429 4.52 -5.28 -33.52
N GLU A 430 4.49 -6.60 -33.73
CA GLU A 430 4.09 -7.21 -35.00
C GLU A 430 2.55 -7.36 -35.01
N LEU A 431 1.87 -6.55 -35.83
CA LEU A 431 0.41 -6.57 -35.94
C LEU A 431 -0.05 -7.31 -37.20
N SER A 432 -0.93 -8.29 -37.04
CA SER A 432 -1.53 -9.02 -38.16
C SER A 432 -2.35 -8.08 -39.06
N PRO A 433 -2.27 -8.22 -40.40
CA PRO A 433 -3.05 -7.39 -41.34
C PRO A 433 -4.56 -7.40 -41.10
N HIS A 434 -5.11 -8.48 -40.54
CA HIS A 434 -6.53 -8.61 -40.19
C HIS A 434 -6.99 -7.60 -39.13
N LEU A 435 -6.06 -7.06 -38.34
CA LEU A 435 -6.35 -6.11 -37.27
C LEU A 435 -6.06 -4.66 -37.67
N TYR A 436 -5.61 -4.39 -38.90
CA TYR A 436 -5.30 -3.04 -39.36
C TYR A 436 -6.52 -2.12 -39.34
N GLN A 437 -7.72 -2.63 -39.63
CA GLN A 437 -8.95 -1.85 -39.56
C GLN A 437 -9.28 -1.42 -38.12
N ILE A 438 -9.06 -2.29 -37.13
CA ILE A 438 -9.24 -1.95 -35.71
C ILE A 438 -8.19 -0.94 -35.30
N TRP A 439 -6.93 -1.16 -35.69
CA TRP A 439 -5.81 -0.28 -35.36
C TRP A 439 -6.01 1.13 -35.91
N THR A 440 -6.45 1.31 -37.16
CA THR A 440 -6.67 2.62 -37.75
C THR A 440 -7.98 3.28 -37.35
N SER A 441 -8.85 2.57 -36.60
CA SER A 441 -10.13 3.13 -36.19
C SER A 441 -9.96 4.31 -35.22
N PRO A 442 -10.70 5.43 -35.41
CA PRO A 442 -10.62 6.58 -34.50
C PRO A 442 -10.96 6.23 -33.05
N ASP A 443 -11.91 5.32 -32.84
CA ASP A 443 -12.35 4.87 -31.52
C ASP A 443 -11.20 4.18 -30.77
N PHE A 444 -10.48 3.27 -31.43
CA PHE A 444 -9.34 2.59 -30.85
C PHE A 444 -8.19 3.56 -30.56
N GLN A 445 -7.85 4.42 -31.51
CA GLN A 445 -6.78 5.41 -31.34
C GLN A 445 -7.10 6.38 -30.19
N SER A 446 -8.35 6.83 -30.08
CA SER A 446 -8.81 7.69 -28.99
C SER A 446 -8.77 6.97 -27.64
N ASP A 447 -9.25 5.72 -27.56
CA ASP A 447 -9.30 4.96 -26.31
C ASP A 447 -7.90 4.56 -25.83
N LEU A 448 -7.04 4.06 -26.72
CA LEU A 448 -5.64 3.76 -26.40
C LEU A 448 -4.88 5.02 -26.01
N GLY A 449 -5.08 6.12 -26.74
CA GLY A 449 -4.49 7.41 -26.39
C GLY A 449 -4.90 7.86 -24.99
N LYS A 450 -6.20 7.79 -24.66
CA LYS A 450 -6.72 8.11 -23.32
C LYS A 450 -6.14 7.22 -22.21
N ARG A 451 -5.86 5.95 -22.49
CA ARG A 451 -5.31 4.98 -21.52
C ARG A 451 -3.82 5.17 -21.26
N LEU A 452 -3.09 5.58 -22.29
CA LEU A 452 -1.69 5.97 -22.17
C LEU A 452 -1.52 7.40 -21.62
N ASN A 453 -2.64 8.12 -21.40
CA ASN A 453 -2.68 9.58 -21.23
C ASN A 453 -1.83 10.28 -22.30
N ALA A 454 -1.88 9.70 -23.49
CA ALA A 454 -1.18 10.14 -24.67
C ALA A 454 -1.89 11.37 -25.20
N ASN A 455 -1.30 12.47 -24.83
CA ASN A 455 -1.48 13.78 -25.42
C ASN A 455 -0.62 13.93 -26.71
N TYR A 456 -0.07 12.79 -27.18
CA TYR A 456 0.74 12.55 -28.37
C TYR A 456 0.08 11.42 -29.20
N PRO A 457 0.40 11.28 -30.49
CA PRO A 457 -0.13 10.17 -31.28
C PRO A 457 0.38 8.82 -30.75
N VAL A 458 -0.44 7.77 -30.89
CA VAL A 458 -0.15 6.41 -30.39
C VAL A 458 1.15 5.84 -30.97
N ASP A 459 1.57 6.26 -32.16
CA ASP A 459 2.81 5.83 -32.82
C ASP A 459 4.09 6.20 -32.06
N ARG A 460 4.01 7.16 -31.12
CA ARG A 460 5.10 7.49 -30.18
C ARG A 460 5.30 6.40 -29.13
N PHE A 461 4.24 5.67 -28.79
CA PHE A 461 4.22 4.64 -27.76
C PHE A 461 4.34 3.23 -28.34
N ILE A 462 3.85 3.02 -29.56
CA ILE A 462 3.82 1.72 -30.21
C ILE A 462 4.31 1.86 -31.65
N ALA A 463 5.41 1.17 -31.96
CA ALA A 463 5.93 1.08 -33.32
C ALA A 463 5.50 -0.24 -33.96
N LEU A 464 4.70 -0.18 -35.02
CA LEU A 464 4.33 -1.37 -35.78
C LEU A 464 5.50 -1.83 -36.66
N VAL A 465 5.84 -3.11 -36.57
CA VAL A 465 6.90 -3.73 -37.39
C VAL A 465 6.34 -4.78 -38.33
N ARG A 466 7.11 -5.11 -39.38
CA ARG A 466 6.75 -6.15 -40.35
C ARG A 466 6.93 -7.55 -39.74
N PRO A 467 6.19 -8.56 -40.22
CA PRO A 467 6.41 -9.95 -39.84
C PRO A 467 7.88 -10.35 -40.00
N GLY A 468 8.46 -10.95 -38.95
CA GLY A 468 9.86 -11.37 -38.92
C GLY A 468 10.87 -10.29 -38.51
N GLN A 469 10.43 -9.04 -38.28
CA GLN A 469 11.26 -8.04 -37.62
C GLN A 469 11.21 -8.20 -36.09
N ALA A 470 12.26 -7.73 -35.42
CA ALA A 470 12.31 -7.75 -33.95
C ALA A 470 11.14 -6.95 -33.37
N SER A 471 10.29 -7.64 -32.61
CA SER A 471 9.18 -7.10 -31.83
C SER A 471 9.16 -7.79 -30.48
N LYS A 472 8.50 -7.17 -29.49
CA LYS A 472 8.28 -7.78 -28.18
C LYS A 472 6.98 -8.60 -28.14
N LEU A 473 5.99 -8.15 -28.91
CA LEU A 473 4.67 -8.75 -28.98
C LEU A 473 4.25 -8.97 -30.43
N ARG A 474 3.56 -10.09 -30.66
CA ARG A 474 2.78 -10.37 -31.85
C ARG A 474 1.30 -10.29 -31.50
N VAL A 475 0.53 -9.53 -32.28
CA VAL A 475 -0.91 -9.36 -32.09
C VAL A 475 -1.64 -9.89 -33.32
N SER A 476 -2.49 -10.90 -33.12
CA SER A 476 -3.16 -11.64 -34.20
C SER A 476 -4.58 -12.06 -33.82
N PRO A 477 -5.44 -12.44 -34.77
CA PRO A 477 -6.73 -13.04 -34.44
C PRO A 477 -6.56 -14.33 -33.63
N SER A 478 -7.42 -14.52 -32.62
CA SER A 478 -7.42 -15.72 -31.80
C SER A 478 -8.38 -16.76 -32.37
N ALA A 479 -7.85 -17.90 -32.84
CA ALA A 479 -8.69 -19.02 -33.30
C ALA A 479 -9.47 -19.69 -32.16
N SER A 480 -8.96 -19.66 -30.93
CA SER A 480 -9.58 -20.33 -29.77
C SER A 480 -10.72 -19.54 -29.16
N THR A 481 -10.70 -18.21 -29.26
CA THR A 481 -11.71 -17.33 -28.65
C THR A 481 -12.54 -16.56 -29.66
N GLY A 482 -12.15 -16.54 -30.94
CA GLY A 482 -12.73 -15.65 -31.97
C GLY A 482 -12.34 -14.16 -31.80
N GLY A 483 -11.61 -13.82 -30.74
CA GLY A 483 -11.16 -12.47 -30.44
C GLY A 483 -9.72 -12.21 -30.92
N ILE A 484 -8.88 -11.67 -30.04
CA ILE A 484 -7.50 -11.25 -30.33
C ILE A 484 -6.53 -12.00 -29.43
N LYS A 485 -5.45 -12.52 -30.01
CA LYS A 485 -4.32 -13.15 -29.34
C LYS A 485 -3.14 -12.17 -29.31
N ILE A 486 -2.63 -11.87 -28.12
CA ILE A 486 -1.40 -11.10 -27.89
C ILE A 486 -0.35 -12.08 -27.38
N GLU A 487 0.75 -12.23 -28.08
CA GLU A 487 1.76 -13.26 -27.83
C GLU A 487 3.15 -12.63 -27.68
N PRO A 488 3.83 -12.83 -26.55
CA PRO A 488 5.25 -12.50 -26.43
C PRO A 488 6.09 -13.28 -27.45
N THR A 489 6.94 -12.56 -28.18
CA THR A 489 7.75 -13.12 -29.28
C THR A 489 8.97 -13.90 -28.81
N ASP A 490 9.31 -13.81 -27.52
CA ASP A 490 10.35 -14.63 -26.89
C ASP A 490 9.99 -16.12 -26.80
N GLY A 491 8.72 -16.47 -27.02
CA GLY A 491 8.20 -17.83 -27.02
C GLY A 491 8.17 -18.50 -25.65
N ARG A 492 8.45 -17.75 -24.57
CA ARG A 492 8.53 -18.30 -23.19
C ARG A 492 7.26 -18.04 -22.39
N SER A 493 6.56 -16.95 -22.70
CA SER A 493 5.38 -16.49 -21.98
C SER A 493 4.10 -16.87 -22.71
N ARG A 494 3.00 -17.02 -21.95
CA ARG A 494 1.71 -17.39 -22.52
C ARG A 494 1.14 -16.26 -23.38
N SER A 495 0.40 -16.64 -24.42
CA SER A 495 -0.42 -15.69 -25.15
C SER A 495 -1.67 -15.29 -24.37
N ILE A 496 -1.93 -13.99 -24.30
CA ILE A 496 -3.18 -13.42 -23.78
C ILE A 496 -4.24 -13.50 -24.89
N ALA A 497 -5.29 -14.30 -24.67
CA ALA A 497 -6.40 -14.45 -25.61
C ALA A 497 -7.63 -13.66 -25.13
N LEU A 498 -7.87 -12.51 -25.76
CA LEU A 498 -9.07 -11.71 -25.56
C LEU A 498 -10.28 -12.40 -26.21
N ARG A 499 -11.44 -12.37 -25.55
CA ARG A 499 -12.65 -13.09 -26.00
C ARG A 499 -13.42 -12.41 -27.13
N ASP A 500 -13.13 -11.16 -27.45
CA ASP A 500 -13.70 -10.47 -28.60
C ASP A 500 -12.69 -9.50 -29.21
N GLN A 501 -13.07 -8.89 -30.34
CA GLN A 501 -12.27 -7.93 -31.08
C GLN A 501 -12.61 -6.47 -30.71
N ARG A 502 -13.15 -6.22 -29.51
CA ARG A 502 -13.52 -4.85 -29.12
C ARG A 502 -12.28 -3.99 -28.95
N ALA A 503 -12.31 -2.80 -29.56
CA ALA A 503 -11.25 -1.80 -29.48
C ALA A 503 -10.80 -1.54 -28.03
N SER A 504 -11.76 -1.39 -27.10
CA SER A 504 -11.50 -1.07 -25.70
C SER A 504 -10.73 -2.13 -24.91
N ARG A 505 -10.75 -3.39 -25.35
CA ARG A 505 -10.00 -4.49 -24.69
C ARG A 505 -8.59 -4.58 -25.23
N LEU A 506 -8.44 -4.43 -26.55
CA LEU A 506 -7.13 -4.38 -27.17
C LEU A 506 -6.34 -3.17 -26.65
N SER A 507 -6.98 -2.00 -26.57
CA SER A 507 -6.33 -0.77 -26.07
C SER A 507 -5.89 -0.91 -24.61
N ASP A 508 -6.70 -1.52 -23.74
CA ASP A 508 -6.32 -1.82 -22.35
C ASP A 508 -5.10 -2.73 -22.27
N ALA A 509 -5.11 -3.83 -23.05
CA ALA A 509 -4.02 -4.78 -23.06
C ALA A 509 -2.71 -4.17 -23.60
N LEU A 510 -2.79 -3.34 -24.65
CA LEU A 510 -1.62 -2.67 -25.20
C LEU A 510 -1.10 -1.55 -24.30
N ALA A 511 -1.97 -0.77 -23.65
CA ALA A 511 -1.54 0.23 -22.67
C ALA A 511 -0.78 -0.41 -21.51
N LYS A 512 -1.31 -1.52 -20.97
CA LYS A 512 -0.63 -2.33 -19.94
C LYS A 512 0.70 -2.90 -20.43
N ALA A 513 0.76 -3.39 -21.67
CA ALA A 513 2.00 -3.88 -22.25
C ALA A 513 3.08 -2.79 -22.35
N VAL A 514 2.72 -1.60 -22.85
CA VAL A 514 3.63 -0.44 -22.96
C VAL A 514 4.24 -0.12 -21.60
N MET A 515 3.40 0.01 -20.56
CA MET A 515 3.85 0.32 -19.21
C MET A 515 4.65 -0.82 -18.57
N PHE A 516 4.25 -2.07 -18.81
CA PHE A 516 4.95 -3.26 -18.35
C PHE A 516 6.39 -3.30 -18.86
N TYR A 517 6.58 -3.22 -20.18
CA TYR A 517 7.92 -3.26 -20.78
C TYR A 517 8.74 -2.02 -20.42
N TYR A 518 8.12 -0.84 -20.34
CA TYR A 518 8.79 0.36 -19.85
C TYR A 518 9.38 0.17 -18.44
N HIS A 519 8.58 -0.30 -17.48
CA HIS A 519 9.05 -0.51 -16.11
C HIS A 519 9.98 -1.72 -15.96
N LEU A 520 9.81 -2.76 -16.76
CA LEU A 520 10.67 -3.94 -16.77
C LEU A 520 12.06 -3.60 -17.31
N GLU A 521 12.14 -2.81 -18.38
CA GLU A 521 13.38 -2.53 -19.12
C GLU A 521 14.07 -1.24 -18.69
N ARG A 522 13.39 -0.32 -17.99
CA ARG A 522 14.05 0.89 -17.48
C ARG A 522 15.22 0.48 -16.58
N GLN A 523 16.44 0.78 -17.02
CA GLN A 523 17.62 0.66 -16.21
C GLN A 523 17.90 2.01 -15.58
N VAL A 524 17.99 1.99 -14.26
CA VAL A 524 18.44 3.14 -13.51
C VAL A 524 19.95 2.97 -13.28
N VAL A 525 20.70 4.01 -13.66
CA VAL A 525 22.16 4.12 -13.68
C VAL A 525 22.87 3.27 -12.62
N VAL A 526 23.72 2.33 -13.07
CA VAL A 526 24.82 1.80 -12.25
C VAL A 526 26.14 2.17 -12.93
N PRO A 527 27.03 2.95 -12.29
CA PRO A 527 28.35 3.23 -12.83
C PRO A 527 29.33 2.05 -12.78
N ARG A 528 28.94 0.87 -12.27
CA ARG A 528 29.82 -0.30 -12.07
C ARG A 528 29.07 -1.62 -12.28
N ASN A 529 29.76 -2.60 -12.87
CA ASN A 529 29.24 -3.92 -13.24
C ASN A 529 28.92 -4.87 -12.06
N ASP A 530 28.92 -4.42 -10.80
CA ASP A 530 28.65 -5.26 -9.64
C ASP A 530 27.27 -4.95 -9.05
N THR A 531 26.40 -5.94 -8.95
CA THR A 531 25.11 -5.79 -8.28
C THR A 531 25.28 -5.65 -6.78
N PRO A 532 24.64 -4.66 -6.13
CA PRO A 532 24.85 -4.38 -4.70
C PRO A 532 24.30 -5.45 -3.76
N PHE A 533 23.45 -6.35 -4.26
CA PHE A 533 22.69 -7.31 -3.45
C PHE A 533 22.91 -8.75 -3.89
N GLU A 534 22.94 -9.63 -2.90
CA GLU A 534 22.72 -11.07 -3.06
C GLU A 534 21.26 -11.37 -2.70
N LEU A 535 20.56 -12.11 -3.56
CA LEU A 535 19.15 -12.46 -3.38
C LEU A 535 18.99 -13.98 -3.35
N GLN A 536 18.32 -14.48 -2.33
CA GLN A 536 18.01 -15.90 -2.14
C GLN A 536 16.53 -16.07 -1.74
N ALA A 537 16.00 -17.27 -1.95
CA ALA A 537 14.76 -17.72 -1.31
C ALA A 537 15.04 -18.98 -0.49
N PHE A 538 14.44 -19.08 0.69
CA PHE A 538 14.53 -20.25 1.56
C PHE A 538 13.15 -20.88 1.72
N GLU A 539 13.05 -22.19 1.62
CA GLU A 539 11.84 -22.91 2.03
C GLU A 539 11.62 -22.70 3.53
N LEU A 540 10.38 -22.47 3.94
CA LEU A 540 10.01 -22.21 5.32
C LEU A 540 9.36 -23.44 5.93
N ILE A 541 9.76 -23.74 7.16
CA ILE A 541 9.24 -24.86 7.96
C ILE A 541 8.65 -24.35 9.27
N ASP A 542 7.68 -25.08 9.81
CA ASP A 542 7.14 -24.79 11.14
C ASP A 542 8.14 -25.21 12.22
N SER A 543 8.42 -24.28 13.13
CA SER A 543 9.35 -24.50 14.25
C SER A 543 8.81 -25.51 15.29
N VAL A 544 7.48 -25.67 15.41
CA VAL A 544 6.82 -26.59 16.36
C VAL A 544 5.58 -27.25 15.72
N PRO A 545 5.74 -28.26 14.85
CA PRO A 545 4.64 -28.80 14.02
C PRO A 545 3.53 -29.56 14.79
N ASN A 546 3.67 -29.83 16.09
CA ASN A 546 2.76 -30.67 16.88
C ASN A 546 2.00 -29.94 18.00
N ASP A 547 2.15 -28.62 18.16
CA ASP A 547 1.50 -27.86 19.23
C ASP A 547 0.29 -27.08 18.70
N ILE A 548 -0.91 -27.61 18.90
CA ILE A 548 -2.19 -26.99 18.52
C ILE A 548 -2.49 -25.68 19.27
N HIS A 549 -1.69 -25.34 20.29
CA HIS A 549 -1.83 -24.11 21.09
C HIS A 549 -0.82 -23.02 20.70
N TYR A 550 0.10 -23.29 19.76
CA TYR A 550 1.14 -22.35 19.36
C TYR A 550 0.91 -21.83 17.93
N ARG A 551 0.87 -20.50 17.76
CA ARG A 551 0.87 -19.89 16.42
C ARG A 551 2.23 -20.17 15.78
N SER A 552 2.29 -21.05 14.79
CA SER A 552 3.56 -21.50 14.22
C SER A 552 4.37 -20.34 13.64
N ILE A 553 5.59 -20.16 14.15
CA ILE A 553 6.58 -19.24 13.58
C ILE A 553 7.31 -20.00 12.47
N LEU A 554 7.15 -19.53 11.24
CA LEU A 554 7.88 -20.03 10.07
C LEU A 554 9.35 -19.65 10.16
N VAL A 555 10.24 -20.65 10.06
CA VAL A 555 11.70 -20.47 10.06
C VAL A 555 12.31 -20.99 8.75
N PRO A 556 13.39 -20.37 8.25
CA PRO A 556 14.01 -20.82 7.00
C PRO A 556 14.76 -22.15 7.17
N ASP A 557 14.55 -23.08 6.25
CA ASP A 557 15.38 -24.27 6.10
C ASP A 557 16.61 -23.93 5.23
N SER A 558 17.76 -23.77 5.88
CA SER A 558 19.03 -23.43 5.22
C SER A 558 19.50 -24.49 4.22
N ARG A 559 18.93 -25.71 4.22
CA ARG A 559 19.26 -26.78 3.27
C ARG A 559 18.47 -26.66 1.95
N ARG A 560 17.39 -25.89 1.95
CA ARG A 560 16.48 -25.73 0.80
C ARG A 560 16.43 -24.27 0.38
N SER A 561 17.49 -23.84 -0.31
CA SER A 561 17.61 -22.47 -0.82
C SER A 561 17.64 -22.41 -2.35
N ILE A 562 17.17 -21.29 -2.87
CA ILE A 562 17.20 -20.91 -4.29
C ILE A 562 18.04 -19.63 -4.37
N ASN A 563 19.12 -19.64 -5.16
CA ASN A 563 19.94 -18.46 -5.42
C ASN A 563 19.48 -17.78 -6.71
N PHE A 564 19.25 -16.47 -6.66
CA PHE A 564 18.88 -15.71 -7.85
C PHE A 564 20.10 -14.99 -8.43
N SER A 565 20.36 -15.25 -9.71
CA SER A 565 21.41 -14.54 -10.46
C SER A 565 20.84 -13.29 -11.13
N PRO A 566 21.49 -12.12 -10.97
CA PRO A 566 21.08 -10.91 -11.68
C PRO A 566 21.13 -11.07 -13.20
N ASN A 567 20.07 -10.65 -13.89
CA ASN A 567 19.91 -10.69 -15.34
C ASN A 567 20.02 -12.10 -15.96
N GLU A 568 20.04 -13.15 -15.16
CA GLU A 568 20.09 -14.55 -15.59
C GLU A 568 18.86 -15.31 -15.09
N GLU A 569 18.30 -16.16 -15.95
CA GLU A 569 17.08 -16.91 -15.62
C GLU A 569 17.35 -17.99 -14.57
N THR A 570 16.68 -17.87 -13.42
CA THR A 570 16.72 -18.88 -12.36
C THR A 570 15.61 -19.90 -12.57
N ARG A 571 15.96 -21.20 -12.66
CA ARG A 571 14.98 -22.29 -12.81
C ARG A 571 14.48 -22.74 -11.44
N ILE A 572 13.17 -22.71 -11.26
CA ILE A 572 12.49 -23.12 -10.04
C ILE A 572 11.52 -24.24 -10.40
N TYR A 573 11.29 -25.19 -9.49
CA TYR A 573 10.27 -26.23 -9.69
C TYR A 573 9.04 -25.92 -8.88
N HIS A 574 7.87 -26.21 -9.45
CA HIS A 574 6.58 -26.12 -8.78
C HIS A 574 6.65 -26.77 -7.40
N SER A 575 6.21 -26.03 -6.39
CA SER A 575 6.16 -26.47 -5.01
C SER A 575 5.01 -25.78 -4.30
N ASN A 576 4.29 -26.52 -3.45
CA ASN A 576 3.32 -25.94 -2.52
C ASN A 576 3.98 -25.44 -1.23
N ALA A 577 5.30 -25.57 -1.11
CA ALA A 577 6.03 -25.09 0.06
C ALA A 577 6.03 -23.55 0.10
N HIS A 578 6.11 -23.01 1.31
CA HIS A 578 6.25 -21.59 1.56
C HIS A 578 7.73 -21.20 1.45
N PHE A 579 8.00 -20.07 0.81
CA PHE A 579 9.34 -19.53 0.64
C PHE A 579 9.42 -18.11 1.20
N GLY A 580 10.50 -17.82 1.91
CA GLY A 580 10.89 -16.48 2.31
C GLY A 580 12.02 -15.96 1.44
N LEU A 581 12.01 -14.67 1.09
CA LEU A 581 13.15 -14.03 0.42
C LEU A 581 14.17 -13.53 1.45
N TYR A 582 15.43 -13.65 1.11
CA TYR A 582 16.57 -13.13 1.84
C TYR A 582 17.40 -12.25 0.91
N LEU A 583 17.67 -11.03 1.34
CA LEU A 583 18.50 -10.07 0.60
C LEU A 583 19.66 -9.62 1.49
N LYS A 584 20.88 -9.74 0.98
CA LYS A 584 22.09 -9.26 1.66
C LYS A 584 22.70 -8.08 0.92
N ASN A 585 22.90 -6.98 1.64
CA ASN A 585 23.57 -5.79 1.15
C ASN A 585 25.09 -5.96 1.25
N ARG A 586 25.80 -5.87 0.12
CA ARG A 586 27.26 -6.00 0.07
C ARG A 586 27.99 -4.65 0.02
N THR A 587 27.26 -3.55 0.20
CA THR A 587 27.79 -2.20 0.08
C THR A 587 27.91 -1.51 1.45
N SER A 588 28.65 -0.41 1.46
CA SER A 588 28.80 0.48 2.62
C SER A 588 27.65 1.47 2.82
N TYR A 589 26.60 1.42 2.00
CA TYR A 589 25.42 2.28 2.08
C TYR A 589 24.21 1.52 2.60
N SER A 590 23.32 2.18 3.31
CA SER A 590 22.01 1.63 3.67
C SER A 590 20.99 1.95 2.58
N TYR A 591 20.12 1.01 2.21
CA TYR A 591 19.16 1.19 1.12
C TYR A 591 17.71 0.92 1.53
N TYR A 592 16.81 1.69 0.95
CA TYR A 592 15.40 1.35 0.78
C TYR A 592 15.26 0.39 -0.39
N ILE A 593 14.56 -0.71 -0.17
CA ILE A 593 14.41 -1.81 -1.13
C ILE A 593 12.95 -1.92 -1.56
N TYR A 594 12.70 -1.93 -2.86
CA TYR A 594 11.37 -2.12 -3.44
C TYR A 594 11.40 -3.33 -4.38
N ILE A 595 10.73 -4.42 -4.01
CA ILE A 595 10.70 -5.65 -4.80
C ILE A 595 9.33 -5.78 -5.46
N PHE A 596 9.35 -5.91 -6.78
CA PHE A 596 8.15 -6.14 -7.59
C PHE A 596 8.30 -7.45 -8.37
N TYR A 597 7.19 -8.16 -8.53
CA TYR A 597 7.06 -9.27 -9.44
C TYR A 597 6.30 -8.84 -10.70
N PHE A 598 6.92 -9.05 -11.85
CA PHE A 598 6.39 -8.78 -13.18
C PHE A 598 5.94 -10.09 -13.80
N ASP A 599 4.66 -10.19 -14.11
CA ASP A 599 4.06 -11.36 -14.76
C ASP A 599 3.82 -11.07 -16.26
N PRO A 600 4.62 -11.66 -17.17
CA PRO A 600 4.46 -11.44 -18.60
C PRO A 600 3.23 -12.13 -19.20
N ASN A 601 2.55 -13.02 -18.46
CA ASN A 601 1.37 -13.74 -18.95
C ASN A 601 0.10 -12.91 -18.90
N ASP A 602 0.06 -11.85 -18.09
CA ASP A 602 -1.05 -10.91 -18.01
C ASP A 602 -0.61 -9.44 -17.93
N PHE A 603 0.69 -9.15 -17.99
CA PHE A 603 1.29 -7.83 -17.80
C PHE A 603 1.05 -7.22 -16.40
N SER A 604 0.76 -8.02 -15.37
CA SER A 604 0.64 -7.48 -14.00
C SER A 604 2.01 -7.14 -13.41
N ILE A 605 2.01 -6.11 -12.56
CA ILE A 605 3.16 -5.73 -11.74
C ILE A 605 2.69 -5.71 -10.29
N THR A 606 3.20 -6.64 -9.50
CA THR A 606 2.75 -6.88 -8.12
C THR A 606 3.86 -6.53 -7.15
N PRO A 607 3.67 -5.60 -6.19
CA PRO A 607 4.64 -5.38 -5.14
C PRO A 607 4.72 -6.62 -4.25
N ILE A 608 5.94 -7.11 -4.05
CA ILE A 608 6.30 -8.21 -3.15
C ILE A 608 6.77 -7.63 -1.81
N TYR A 609 7.54 -6.56 -1.86
CA TYR A 609 8.00 -5.83 -0.68
C TYR A 609 8.15 -4.35 -1.01
N LEU A 610 7.62 -3.50 -0.13
CA LEU A 610 7.85 -2.07 -0.07
C LEU A 610 8.39 -1.78 1.34
N PRO A 611 9.37 -0.88 1.51
CA PRO A 611 9.93 -0.55 2.82
C PRO A 611 8.81 -0.12 3.76
N PRO A 612 8.63 -0.70 4.96
CA PRO A 612 7.52 -0.35 5.86
C PRO A 612 7.86 0.85 6.76
N THR A 613 8.90 1.64 6.47
CA THR A 613 9.32 2.78 7.31
C THR A 613 10.12 3.81 6.50
N ASP A 614 10.24 5.04 7.02
CA ASP A 614 11.23 6.06 6.61
C ASP A 614 12.68 5.72 7.05
N MET A 615 12.97 4.46 7.41
CA MET A 615 14.31 3.94 7.65
C MET A 615 14.71 2.98 6.52
N PRO A 616 16.00 2.92 6.14
CA PRO A 616 16.47 2.02 5.10
C PRO A 616 16.09 0.56 5.40
N SER A 617 15.51 -0.13 4.41
CA SER A 617 15.10 -1.55 4.52
C SER A 617 16.24 -2.48 4.87
N VAL A 618 17.43 -2.18 4.37
CA VAL A 618 18.64 -2.96 4.61
C VAL A 618 19.79 -2.02 4.99
N PRO A 619 20.38 -2.15 6.19
CA PRO A 619 21.52 -1.33 6.56
C PRO A 619 22.76 -1.70 5.75
N LYS A 620 23.80 -0.86 5.79
CA LYS A 620 25.13 -1.18 5.23
C LYS A 620 25.59 -2.55 5.70
N GLU A 621 26.07 -3.39 4.77
CA GLU A 621 26.54 -4.75 5.04
C GLU A 621 25.52 -5.68 5.76
N GLY A 622 24.25 -5.27 5.83
CA GLY A 622 23.19 -5.96 6.54
C GLY A 622 22.33 -6.86 5.66
N GLU A 623 21.21 -7.31 6.23
CA GLU A 623 20.29 -8.25 5.60
C GLU A 623 18.82 -7.84 5.79
N LEU A 624 17.98 -8.31 4.88
CA LEU A 624 16.53 -8.12 4.86
C LEU A 624 15.85 -9.46 4.59
N THR A 625 14.92 -9.85 5.46
CA THR A 625 14.09 -11.05 5.31
C THR A 625 12.64 -10.66 4.99
N ILE A 626 12.01 -11.37 4.06
CA ILE A 626 10.65 -11.09 3.58
C ILE A 626 9.90 -12.43 3.53
N GLY A 627 8.69 -12.49 4.09
CA GLY A 627 7.93 -13.74 4.16
C GLY A 627 8.08 -14.50 5.47
N TYR A 628 8.99 -14.07 6.34
CA TYR A 628 9.28 -14.66 7.64
C TYR A 628 10.02 -13.66 8.55
N GLY A 629 10.02 -13.93 9.85
CA GLY A 629 10.54 -13.01 10.87
C GLY A 629 9.63 -11.80 11.11
N ASN A 630 10.18 -10.71 11.64
CA ASN A 630 9.41 -9.57 12.14
C ASN A 630 9.05 -8.50 11.09
N ASN A 631 9.25 -8.78 9.79
CA ASN A 631 9.11 -7.78 8.72
C ASN A 631 7.74 -7.78 8.01
N GLY A 632 6.74 -8.51 8.53
CA GLY A 632 5.33 -8.36 8.18
C GLY A 632 4.86 -8.76 6.76
N ALA A 633 5.76 -9.22 5.88
CA ALA A 633 5.40 -9.66 4.52
C ALA A 633 4.99 -11.15 4.49
N PRO A 634 4.00 -11.54 3.66
CA PRO A 634 3.57 -12.94 3.54
C PRO A 634 4.62 -13.77 2.77
N PRO A 635 4.75 -15.08 3.08
CA PRO A 635 5.61 -15.97 2.31
C PRO A 635 5.09 -16.17 0.88
N LEU A 636 6.00 -16.58 0.01
CA LEU A 636 5.74 -16.84 -1.41
C LEU A 636 5.55 -18.33 -1.66
N THR A 637 4.78 -18.67 -2.69
CA THR A 637 4.74 -20.04 -3.22
C THR A 637 4.97 -19.99 -4.72
N PHE A 638 5.87 -20.86 -5.22
CA PHE A 638 6.19 -20.96 -6.64
C PHE A 638 5.32 -22.03 -7.31
N THR A 639 4.33 -21.58 -8.08
CA THR A 639 3.35 -22.45 -8.72
C THR A 639 3.40 -22.34 -10.24
N VAL A 640 2.74 -23.29 -10.91
CA VAL A 640 2.57 -23.35 -12.37
C VAL A 640 1.15 -23.84 -12.57
N ALA A 641 0.36 -23.18 -13.42
CA ALA A 641 -1.01 -23.63 -13.63
C ALA A 641 -1.06 -25.05 -14.24
N PRO A 642 -2.11 -25.83 -13.91
CA PRO A 642 -2.32 -27.15 -14.49
C PRO A 642 -2.26 -27.12 -16.02
N GLY A 643 -1.49 -28.04 -16.61
CA GLY A 643 -1.31 -28.16 -18.06
C GLY A 643 -0.22 -27.27 -18.66
N LEU A 644 0.44 -26.41 -17.87
CA LEU A 644 1.62 -25.68 -18.29
C LEU A 644 2.90 -26.43 -17.87
N THR A 645 3.90 -26.41 -18.75
CA THR A 645 5.22 -27.00 -18.48
C THR A 645 6.17 -26.01 -17.82
N THR A 646 6.01 -24.72 -18.12
CA THR A 646 6.82 -23.61 -17.60
C THR A 646 5.97 -22.35 -17.47
N ASP A 647 6.29 -21.52 -16.48
CA ASP A 647 5.66 -20.23 -16.23
C ASP A 647 6.76 -19.18 -15.89
N PRO A 648 7.06 -18.24 -16.81
CA PRO A 648 8.10 -17.24 -16.60
C PRO A 648 7.62 -16.06 -15.76
N GLY A 649 8.54 -15.41 -15.06
CA GLY A 649 8.30 -14.15 -14.38
C GLY A 649 9.59 -13.41 -14.06
N PHE A 650 9.47 -12.21 -13.52
CA PHE A 650 10.66 -11.42 -13.16
C PHE A 650 10.49 -10.79 -11.80
N PHE A 651 11.46 -10.98 -10.90
CA PHE A 651 11.64 -10.06 -9.79
C PHE A 651 12.44 -8.86 -10.27
N LYS A 652 11.98 -7.66 -9.92
CA LYS A 652 12.75 -6.44 -10.12
C LYS A 652 12.88 -5.72 -8.79
N ILE A 653 14.12 -5.46 -8.41
CA ILE A 653 14.46 -4.71 -7.21
C ILE A 653 14.82 -3.30 -7.64
N PHE A 654 14.07 -2.31 -7.18
CA PHE A 654 14.49 -0.92 -7.18
C PHE A 654 15.10 -0.60 -5.81
N TYR A 655 16.14 0.21 -5.78
CA TYR A 655 16.80 0.60 -4.54
C TYR A 655 17.22 2.06 -4.56
N SER A 656 17.19 2.69 -3.40
CA SER A 656 17.58 4.09 -3.20
C SER A 656 18.19 4.25 -1.81
N THR A 657 19.11 5.21 -1.64
CA THR A 657 19.67 5.59 -0.33
C THR A 657 18.74 6.53 0.46
N SER A 658 17.59 6.91 -0.12
CA SER A 658 16.53 7.70 0.52
C SER A 658 15.15 7.07 0.22
N PRO A 659 14.14 7.36 1.04
CA PRO A 659 12.79 6.87 0.78
C PRO A 659 12.27 7.43 -0.55
N SER A 660 11.49 6.63 -1.25
CA SER A 660 11.16 6.85 -2.65
C SER A 660 9.85 6.15 -3.05
N GLU A 661 9.05 6.83 -3.87
CA GLU A 661 7.74 6.31 -4.28
C GLU A 661 7.82 5.49 -5.57
N VAL A 662 8.16 4.22 -5.43
CA VAL A 662 8.15 3.26 -6.55
C VAL A 662 6.83 2.46 -6.63
N GLY A 663 5.98 2.53 -5.60
CA GLY A 663 4.72 1.76 -5.51
C GLY A 663 3.73 1.99 -6.66
N THR A 664 3.85 3.13 -7.34
CA THR A 664 3.03 3.56 -8.49
C THR A 664 3.10 2.64 -9.69
N ILE A 665 4.19 1.88 -9.83
CA ILE A 665 4.34 0.97 -10.98
C ILE A 665 3.43 -0.25 -10.89
N LYS A 666 2.75 -0.46 -9.75
CA LYS A 666 1.82 -1.56 -9.53
C LYS A 666 0.71 -1.55 -10.59
N GLN A 667 0.63 -2.62 -11.37
CA GLN A 667 -0.28 -2.75 -12.51
C GLN A 667 -1.18 -3.99 -12.40
N LYS A 668 -2.46 -3.88 -12.77
CA LYS A 668 -3.41 -5.02 -12.81
C LYS A 668 -3.11 -5.77 -14.09
N GLY A 669 -3.19 -7.10 -14.03
CA GLY A 669 -3.17 -7.90 -15.24
C GLY A 669 -4.29 -7.54 -16.21
N VAL A 670 -4.13 -7.94 -17.46
CA VAL A 670 -5.18 -7.94 -18.46
C VAL A 670 -6.25 -8.96 -18.03
N ASP A 671 -7.48 -8.49 -17.83
CA ASP A 671 -8.61 -9.38 -17.60
C ASP A 671 -9.25 -9.73 -18.95
N PRO A 672 -9.25 -11.01 -19.38
CA PRO A 672 -9.82 -11.42 -20.66
C PRO A 672 -11.35 -11.22 -20.76
N ASN A 673 -12.04 -11.04 -19.62
CA ASN A 673 -13.50 -11.04 -19.49
C ASN A 673 -14.07 -9.66 -19.09
N GLN A 674 -13.37 -8.85 -18.29
CA GLN A 674 -13.89 -7.58 -17.80
C GLN A 674 -14.05 -6.50 -18.90
N ARG A 675 -14.98 -5.56 -18.69
CA ARG A 675 -14.92 -4.23 -19.33
C ARG A 675 -13.87 -3.44 -18.58
N GLY A 676 -12.83 -2.97 -19.27
CA GLY A 676 -11.67 -2.33 -18.66
C GLY A 676 -12.08 -1.11 -17.82
N THR A 677 -12.02 -1.26 -16.50
CA THR A 677 -12.06 -0.14 -15.57
C THR A 677 -10.64 0.41 -15.46
N PRO A 678 -10.43 1.74 -15.60
CA PRO A 678 -9.18 2.38 -15.20
C PRO A 678 -8.89 2.04 -13.74
N ARG A 679 -7.65 1.72 -13.42
CA ARG A 679 -7.22 1.64 -12.04
C ARG A 679 -6.98 3.06 -11.49
N PRO A 680 -6.89 3.16 -10.16
CA PRO A 680 -6.25 4.24 -9.45
C PRO A 680 -4.90 3.77 -8.89
N GLY A 681 -3.93 4.67 -8.89
CA GLY A 681 -2.67 4.58 -8.17
C GLY A 681 -2.16 5.98 -7.92
N THR A 682 -2.35 6.51 -6.71
CA THR A 682 -1.78 7.80 -6.31
C THR A 682 -0.43 7.58 -5.64
N PRO A 683 0.66 8.14 -6.16
CA PRO A 683 1.81 8.53 -5.36
C PRO A 683 1.55 9.86 -4.65
N TYR A 684 2.29 10.08 -3.56
CA TYR A 684 2.81 11.41 -3.25
C TYR A 684 4.25 11.25 -2.79
N TYR A 685 5.10 12.12 -3.31
CA TYR A 685 6.54 12.08 -3.22
C TYR A 685 7.15 12.83 -2.04
N GLN A 686 8.12 12.21 -1.38
CA GLN A 686 9.03 12.90 -0.46
C GLN A 686 10.25 13.46 -1.21
N PRO A 687 10.60 14.75 -1.06
CA PRO A 687 11.82 15.31 -1.63
C PRO A 687 13.05 14.86 -0.82
N THR A 688 13.74 13.81 -1.27
CA THR A 688 15.09 13.48 -0.80
C THR A 688 15.96 12.94 -1.95
N SER A 689 17.24 13.30 -1.97
CA SER A 689 18.26 12.79 -2.91
C SER A 689 18.77 11.46 -2.43
N PRO A 690 19.05 10.48 -3.33
CA PRO A 690 20.45 10.09 -3.62
C PRO A 690 20.63 9.12 -4.83
N SER A 691 21.78 8.46 -4.90
CA SER A 691 22.09 7.30 -5.76
C SER A 691 21.00 6.22 -5.72
N TYR A 692 20.34 6.00 -6.86
CA TYR A 692 19.27 5.03 -7.05
C TYR A 692 19.66 4.05 -8.18
N GLY A 693 19.08 2.84 -8.18
CA GLY A 693 19.37 1.80 -9.16
C GLY A 693 18.27 0.75 -9.26
N SER A 694 18.39 -0.16 -10.22
CA SER A 694 17.49 -1.31 -10.32
C SER A 694 18.20 -2.57 -10.81
N VAL A 695 17.85 -3.72 -10.26
CA VAL A 695 18.35 -5.04 -10.69
C VAL A 695 17.18 -5.94 -11.07
N LEU A 696 17.32 -6.66 -12.18
CA LEU A 696 16.33 -7.62 -12.67
C LEU A 696 16.79 -9.05 -12.37
N TYR A 697 15.89 -9.91 -11.91
CA TYR A 697 16.11 -11.33 -11.65
C TYR A 697 15.02 -12.13 -12.39
N PRO A 698 15.29 -12.58 -13.63
CA PRO A 698 14.38 -13.43 -14.38
C PRO A 698 14.23 -14.81 -13.73
N ILE A 699 13.02 -15.37 -13.74
CA ILE A 699 12.73 -16.70 -13.20
C ILE A 699 11.84 -17.49 -14.17
N ALA A 700 11.94 -18.82 -14.11
CA ALA A 700 11.02 -19.73 -14.79
C ALA A 700 10.65 -20.87 -13.84
N VAL A 701 9.36 -21.01 -13.55
CA VAL A 701 8.83 -22.09 -12.70
C VAL A 701 8.39 -23.24 -13.59
N PHE A 702 8.95 -24.43 -13.38
CA PHE A 702 8.69 -25.62 -14.18
C PHE A 702 7.75 -26.59 -13.45
N SER A 703 6.86 -27.25 -14.20
CA SER A 703 6.14 -28.42 -13.69
C SER A 703 7.14 -29.54 -13.39
N ARG A 704 7.01 -30.23 -12.25
CA ARG A 704 7.87 -31.38 -11.94
C ARG A 704 7.63 -32.52 -12.96
N PRO A 705 8.68 -33.24 -13.40
CA PRO A 705 8.51 -34.42 -14.25
C PRO A 705 7.67 -35.49 -13.53
N PRO A 706 6.78 -36.20 -14.25
CA PRO A 706 6.03 -37.31 -13.67
C PRO A 706 7.01 -38.37 -13.11
N GLY A 707 6.92 -38.64 -11.80
CA GLY A 707 7.73 -39.65 -11.11
C GLY A 707 8.74 -39.14 -10.07
N SER A 708 8.88 -37.83 -9.87
CA SER A 708 9.72 -37.27 -8.80
C SER A 708 8.97 -37.26 -7.45
N ARG A 709 9.53 -37.90 -6.41
CA ARG A 709 8.95 -37.91 -5.04
C ARG A 709 9.17 -36.54 -4.35
N HIS A 710 8.24 -36.19 -3.46
CA HIS A 710 8.15 -34.92 -2.74
C HIS A 710 9.37 -34.59 -1.89
#